data_AF-A0A1C5L910-F1
#
_entry.id   AF-A0A1C5L910-F1
#
_cell.length_a   1.000
_cell.length_b   1.000
_cell.length_c   1.000
_cell.angle_alpha   90.00
_cell.angle_beta   90.00
_cell.angle_gamma   90.00
#
_symmetry.space_group_name_H-M   'P 1'
#
loop_
_entity.id
_entity.type
_entity.pdbx_description
1 polymer ?
#
loop_
_entity_poly.entity_id
_entity_poly.type
_entity_poly.pdbx_seq_one_letter_code
_entity_poly.pdbx_strand_id
1 'polypeptide(L)'
;MKHLGKWKTQGLITLIFVLLLLLMPFQDYTERTFLMDSMNYPEDLIGTLNTDAGTIQVPAGLGSFVLDTGSHYFRHGTYEVTFNVTSSEPGNTVDVYDPLYVNEDNTTGKILASAEVPVDGENIHLDFTIEDYAESIQFRVNCQTPMTFESVYLLSQRGLYQDPYIYAGLVVLASALFFLYRRKHKVRPEPLALLVFAALWASLPTCFPWLPYGHDMYFHYGRLFSLSEELGRSLLPIRFHASMARGFGYCVPMMYSEFFLYPFALLIRLGLSPIGCWHLLILAVNLATAWVAYYSFSQLTRSRRIGLIAAMLYTLSMYRLINLYTRAAMGEVLATLFLPLLMLGMYQLFLGNSRKWWIAVLAFTGLFQSHVISTELALGFCVLFALWNIRKLKAVERLIHLILAAVSTVLLNLWFILPFLDHMRYPMFVMGEERNLYAYSVYPAQFFDLSLNNPSADSLGRTSFAGSMPFSVGLLLLIGILLFVLLCFRKEHKNTFHMNMGKWCLGLGAFSLYASSVYFPWETIQRISFLNLFAEKIQFASRFLPFASLFLGITASIAIYYFFENRDQRKMLCLLLGVLLLYTSGKYMSDFANSANTFVDWDNQMDHARDTDMLYLISDNGAYVSVRQMNAQDTAFHGSEGLELFDCYRDGTDAGCSYRNTIGGDAYIDVPLYYYPYLHVYDQDGNQLATSHGDLLRLRVALPDTSDGSITVRMEMPVFYRVGDCISLTALLLLVGSAVYLHRRHKAGQVPAQEV
;
A
#
# COMPACT_ATOMS: atom_id res chain seq x y z
N MET A 1 33.27 18.20 29.54
CA MET A 1 32.57 19.37 28.96
C MET A 1 32.21 19.25 27.46
N LYS A 2 33.09 18.82 26.54
CA LYS A 2 32.75 18.69 25.09
C LYS A 2 31.61 17.72 24.74
N HIS A 3 31.38 16.68 25.55
CA HIS A 3 30.25 15.77 25.36
C HIS A 3 28.92 16.45 25.73
N LEU A 4 28.84 17.18 26.85
CA LEU A 4 27.65 17.92 27.28
C LEU A 4 27.12 18.91 26.24
N GLY A 5 28.00 19.60 25.48
CA GLY A 5 27.58 20.54 24.44
C GLY A 5 26.82 19.88 23.28
N LYS A 6 27.27 18.71 22.81
CA LYS A 6 26.61 17.98 21.70
C LYS A 6 25.21 17.47 22.08
N TRP A 7 25.03 17.10 23.35
CA TRP A 7 23.75 16.62 23.87
C TRP A 7 22.73 17.76 24.00
N LYS A 8 23.18 18.95 24.42
CA LYS A 8 22.35 20.16 24.45
C LYS A 8 21.85 20.55 23.05
N THR A 9 22.70 20.46 22.02
CA THR A 9 22.30 20.79 20.64
C THR A 9 21.20 19.86 20.12
N GLN A 10 21.31 18.54 20.33
CA GLN A 10 20.26 17.61 19.90
C GLN A 10 18.95 17.85 20.64
N GLY A 11 19.00 18.02 21.97
CA GLY A 11 17.81 18.31 22.76
C GLY A 11 17.13 19.62 22.33
N LEU A 12 17.91 20.65 22.03
CA LEU A 12 17.39 21.92 21.52
C LEU A 12 16.72 21.76 20.15
N ILE A 13 17.34 21.03 19.21
CA ILE A 13 16.76 20.76 17.90
C ILE A 13 15.43 19.99 18.04
N THR A 14 15.39 18.96 18.90
CA THR A 14 14.16 18.20 19.18
C THR A 14 13.08 19.09 19.78
N LEU A 15 13.42 19.95 20.75
CA LEU A 15 12.48 20.88 21.34
C LEU A 15 11.92 21.86 20.30
N ILE A 16 12.77 22.41 19.42
CA ILE A 16 12.34 23.29 18.34
C ILE A 16 11.35 22.58 17.42
N PHE A 17 11.65 21.35 16.96
CA PHE A 17 10.74 20.60 16.10
C PHE A 17 9.41 20.28 16.79
N VAL A 18 9.45 19.89 18.07
CA VAL A 18 8.22 19.63 18.85
C VAL A 18 7.39 20.89 18.98
N LEU A 19 7.99 22.03 19.32
CA LEU A 19 7.28 23.30 19.42
C LEU A 19 6.71 23.73 18.06
N LEU A 20 7.45 23.56 16.97
CA LEU A 20 6.95 23.84 15.63
C LEU A 20 5.74 22.99 15.27
N LEU A 21 5.76 21.69 15.58
CA LEU A 21 4.64 20.80 15.33
C LEU A 21 3.40 21.19 16.17
N LEU A 22 3.59 21.48 17.46
CA LEU A 22 2.48 21.84 18.36
C LEU A 22 1.89 23.23 18.09
N LEU A 23 2.66 24.14 17.47
CA LEU A 23 2.20 25.48 17.09
C LEU A 23 1.70 25.55 15.65
N MET A 24 1.86 24.49 14.86
CA MET A 24 1.43 24.46 13.48
C MET A 24 -0.11 24.50 13.43
N PRO A 25 -0.72 25.35 12.60
CA PRO A 25 -2.16 25.28 12.37
C PRO A 25 -2.51 23.90 11.85
N PHE A 26 -3.46 23.25 12.51
CA PHE A 26 -3.88 21.90 12.20
C PHE A 26 -5.39 21.84 12.34
N GLN A 27 -6.04 21.31 11.31
CA GLN A 27 -7.46 21.04 11.32
C GLN A 27 -7.66 19.70 12.04
N ASP A 28 -8.32 19.71 13.20
CA ASP A 28 -8.56 18.52 14.01
C ASP A 28 -10.00 18.00 13.90
N TYR A 29 -10.74 18.49 12.91
CA TYR A 29 -12.14 18.21 12.63
C TYR A 29 -12.35 18.00 11.13
N THR A 30 -13.51 17.49 10.73
CA THR A 30 -13.92 17.38 9.32
C THR A 30 -15.02 18.40 9.04
N GLU A 31 -14.90 19.16 7.97
CA GLU A 31 -15.98 19.98 7.40
C GLU A 31 -16.16 19.60 5.94
N ARG A 32 -17.40 19.61 5.44
CA ARG A 32 -17.67 19.31 4.04
C ARG A 32 -18.98 19.94 3.60
N THR A 33 -19.00 20.45 2.38
CA THR A 33 -20.23 20.97 1.76
C THR A 33 -20.58 20.13 0.54
N PHE A 34 -21.81 19.62 0.50
CA PHE A 34 -22.41 18.93 -0.62
C PHE A 34 -23.31 19.91 -1.37
N LEU A 35 -23.04 20.10 -2.65
CA LEU A 35 -23.77 21.02 -3.55
C LEU A 35 -24.64 20.22 -4.53
N MET A 36 -25.35 20.91 -5.43
CA MET A 36 -26.22 20.26 -6.42
C MET A 36 -25.52 19.14 -7.22
N ASP A 37 -24.24 19.33 -7.60
CA ASP A 37 -23.49 18.36 -8.42
C ASP A 37 -23.16 17.07 -7.67
N SER A 38 -23.33 17.05 -6.35
CA SER A 38 -23.14 15.87 -5.50
C SER A 38 -24.42 15.08 -5.24
N MET A 39 -25.58 15.59 -5.66
CA MET A 39 -26.86 14.94 -5.44
C MET A 39 -27.21 14.02 -6.61
N ASN A 40 -27.42 12.75 -6.30
CA ASN A 40 -28.00 11.76 -7.20
C ASN A 40 -29.53 11.82 -7.11
N TYR A 41 -30.17 11.53 -8.24
CA TYR A 41 -31.61 11.40 -8.35
C TYR A 41 -31.96 10.42 -9.49
N PRO A 42 -33.19 9.87 -9.51
CA PRO A 42 -33.63 8.92 -10.54
C PRO A 42 -33.37 9.42 -11.97
N GLU A 43 -32.88 8.53 -12.85
CA GLU A 43 -32.51 8.87 -14.22
C GLU A 43 -33.70 9.39 -15.06
N ASP A 44 -34.93 9.00 -14.74
CA ASP A 44 -36.17 9.46 -15.38
C ASP A 44 -36.50 10.92 -15.06
N LEU A 45 -35.89 11.50 -14.03
CA LEU A 45 -36.03 12.92 -13.68
C LEU A 45 -35.00 13.82 -14.39
N ILE A 46 -34.04 13.26 -15.14
CA ILE A 46 -33.06 14.06 -15.87
C ILE A 46 -33.74 15.00 -16.87
N GLY A 47 -33.49 16.30 -16.74
CA GLY A 47 -34.09 17.35 -17.57
C GLY A 47 -35.48 17.80 -17.13
N THR A 48 -36.05 17.22 -16.07
CA THR A 48 -37.31 17.69 -15.44
C THR A 48 -37.04 18.60 -14.25
N LEU A 49 -35.97 18.35 -13.50
CA LEU A 49 -35.50 19.22 -12.42
C LEU A 49 -34.82 20.46 -12.99
N ASN A 50 -35.13 21.65 -12.45
CA ASN A 50 -34.46 22.88 -12.87
C ASN A 50 -33.20 23.09 -12.02
N THR A 51 -32.04 23.04 -12.67
CA THR A 51 -30.72 23.22 -12.05
C THR A 51 -30.14 24.59 -12.43
N ASP A 52 -30.75 25.66 -11.90
CA ASP A 52 -30.30 27.02 -12.11
C ASP A 52 -29.56 27.56 -10.88
N ALA A 53 -28.55 28.39 -11.11
CA ALA A 53 -27.84 29.17 -10.08
C ALA A 53 -27.28 28.37 -8.88
N GLY A 54 -26.94 27.09 -9.07
CA GLY A 54 -26.36 26.26 -7.99
C GLY A 54 -27.37 25.55 -7.10
N THR A 55 -28.67 25.55 -7.48
CA THR A 55 -29.75 24.92 -6.73
C THR A 55 -30.47 23.86 -7.57
N ILE A 56 -31.11 22.89 -6.92
CA ILE A 56 -32.04 21.95 -7.56
C ILE A 56 -33.45 22.35 -7.18
N GLN A 57 -34.24 22.78 -8.16
CA GLN A 57 -35.66 23.08 -7.97
C GLN A 57 -36.51 21.87 -8.38
N VAL A 58 -37.30 21.39 -7.43
CA VAL A 58 -38.25 20.30 -7.59
C VAL A 58 -39.64 20.90 -7.89
N PRO A 59 -40.15 20.76 -9.12
CA PRO A 59 -41.49 21.25 -9.48
C PRO A 59 -42.61 20.38 -8.90
N ALA A 60 -43.82 20.92 -8.90
CA ALA A 60 -45.02 20.20 -8.47
C ALA A 60 -45.38 19.02 -9.40
N GLY A 61 -45.94 17.96 -8.83
CA GLY A 61 -46.54 16.85 -9.59
C GLY A 61 -45.57 15.76 -10.04
N LEU A 62 -44.33 15.72 -9.53
CA LEU A 62 -43.34 14.68 -9.84
C LEU A 62 -43.50 13.37 -9.06
N GLY A 63 -44.41 13.32 -8.08
CA GLY A 63 -44.52 12.17 -7.17
C GLY A 63 -43.43 12.17 -6.10
N SER A 64 -43.30 11.06 -5.37
CA SER A 64 -42.30 10.93 -4.30
C SER A 64 -41.00 10.31 -4.81
N PHE A 65 -39.88 10.93 -4.51
CA PHE A 65 -38.54 10.44 -4.84
C PHE A 65 -37.50 10.97 -3.84
N VAL A 66 -36.26 10.51 -3.96
CA VAL A 66 -35.16 10.85 -3.05
C VAL A 66 -34.02 11.53 -3.83
N LEU A 67 -33.49 12.62 -3.26
CA LEU A 67 -32.18 13.16 -3.62
C LEU A 67 -31.15 12.65 -2.60
N ASP A 68 -30.01 12.09 -3.03
CA ASP A 68 -28.97 11.60 -2.10
C ASP A 68 -27.54 11.98 -2.50
N THR A 69 -26.65 12.19 -1.53
CA THR A 69 -25.25 12.57 -1.80
C THR A 69 -24.36 11.44 -2.32
N GLY A 70 -24.88 10.22 -2.51
CA GLY A 70 -24.07 9.01 -2.57
C GLY A 70 -23.46 8.65 -1.21
N SER A 71 -22.78 7.50 -1.16
CA SER A 71 -22.15 6.97 0.04
C SER A 71 -20.82 7.64 0.36
N HIS A 72 -20.72 8.24 1.55
CA HIS A 72 -19.47 8.79 2.10
C HIS A 72 -19.08 8.00 3.34
N TYR A 73 -17.81 8.03 3.73
CA TYR A 73 -17.34 7.39 4.97
C TYR A 73 -16.84 8.44 5.93
N PHE A 74 -17.13 8.23 7.21
CA PHE A 74 -16.73 9.15 8.26
C PHE A 74 -16.20 8.36 9.45
N ARG A 75 -15.28 8.98 10.17
CA ARG A 75 -14.64 8.38 11.34
C ARG A 75 -15.61 8.41 12.53
N HIS A 76 -15.42 7.50 13.48
CA HIS A 76 -16.02 7.60 14.81
C HIS A 76 -15.96 9.03 15.37
N GLY A 77 -17.12 9.58 15.72
CA GLY A 77 -17.25 10.96 16.21
C GLY A 77 -18.69 11.46 16.15
N THR A 78 -18.93 12.65 16.69
CA THR A 78 -20.22 13.35 16.60
C THR A 78 -20.14 14.44 15.54
N TYR A 79 -21.21 14.53 14.76
CA TYR A 79 -21.33 15.40 13.61
C TYR A 79 -22.64 16.18 13.67
N GLU A 80 -22.58 17.44 13.24
CA GLU A 80 -23.74 18.29 12.97
C GLU A 80 -23.85 18.43 11.45
N VAL A 81 -25.06 18.26 10.93
CA VAL A 81 -25.37 18.48 9.53
C VAL A 81 -26.49 19.52 9.39
N THR A 82 -26.27 20.47 8.49
CA THR A 82 -27.20 21.53 8.15
C THR A 82 -27.70 21.32 6.73
N PHE A 83 -29.00 21.08 6.57
CA PHE A 83 -29.66 21.02 5.27
C PHE A 83 -30.21 22.41 4.91
N ASN A 84 -29.71 22.96 3.81
CA ASN A 84 -30.20 24.19 3.21
C ASN A 84 -31.24 23.82 2.14
N VAL A 85 -32.47 23.64 2.59
CA VAL A 85 -33.61 23.21 1.78
C VAL A 85 -34.81 24.09 2.13
N THR A 86 -35.50 24.59 1.11
CA THR A 86 -36.73 25.37 1.28
C THR A 86 -37.89 24.67 0.62
N SER A 87 -39.05 24.66 1.27
CA SER A 87 -40.27 24.09 0.70
C SER A 87 -41.46 25.02 0.86
N SER A 88 -42.35 25.03 -0.13
CA SER A 88 -43.59 25.82 -0.10
C SER A 88 -44.75 25.10 0.59
N GLU A 89 -44.64 23.78 0.82
CA GLU A 89 -45.71 22.92 1.34
C GLU A 89 -45.13 21.84 2.27
N PRO A 90 -45.83 21.45 3.35
CA PRO A 90 -45.37 20.38 4.23
C PRO A 90 -45.37 19.03 3.53
N GLY A 91 -44.47 18.12 3.93
CA GLY A 91 -44.42 16.73 3.45
C GLY A 91 -43.03 16.24 3.03
N ASN A 92 -42.07 17.15 2.84
CA ASN A 92 -40.68 16.80 2.58
C ASN A 92 -39.95 16.48 3.90
N THR A 93 -39.01 15.53 3.88
CA THR A 93 -38.13 15.24 5.03
C THR A 93 -36.68 15.17 4.59
N VAL A 94 -35.77 15.36 5.55
CA VAL A 94 -34.33 15.14 5.36
C VAL A 94 -33.85 14.06 6.32
N ASP A 95 -32.98 13.18 5.83
CA ASP A 95 -32.45 12.05 6.61
C ASP A 95 -30.93 11.98 6.53
N VAL A 96 -30.32 11.60 7.66
CA VAL A 96 -28.98 11.03 7.72
C VAL A 96 -29.14 9.51 7.74
N TYR A 97 -28.62 8.84 6.71
CA TYR A 97 -28.93 7.43 6.45
C TYR A 97 -27.68 6.59 6.24
N ASP A 98 -27.56 5.47 6.93
CA ASP A 98 -26.56 4.44 6.64
C ASP A 98 -27.13 3.42 5.64
N PRO A 99 -26.65 3.33 4.40
CA PRO A 99 -27.16 2.39 3.40
C PRO A 99 -26.64 0.96 3.55
N LEU A 100 -25.64 0.71 4.39
CA LEU A 100 -24.99 -0.59 4.50
C LEU A 100 -25.45 -1.40 5.73
N TYR A 101 -26.30 -0.82 6.58
CA TYR A 101 -26.91 -1.51 7.72
C TYR A 101 -27.93 -2.57 7.25
N VAL A 102 -28.07 -3.67 7.99
CA VAL A 102 -29.08 -4.71 7.75
C VAL A 102 -30.04 -4.76 8.92
N ASN A 103 -31.33 -4.55 8.67
CA ASN A 103 -32.37 -4.63 9.69
C ASN A 103 -32.86 -6.07 9.89
N GLU A 104 -33.46 -6.32 11.06
CA GLU A 104 -34.02 -7.65 11.41
C GLU A 104 -35.10 -8.11 10.43
N ASP A 105 -35.85 -7.18 9.83
CA ASP A 105 -36.88 -7.45 8.81
C ASP A 105 -36.31 -7.65 7.40
N ASN A 106 -34.99 -7.80 7.28
CA ASN A 106 -34.24 -7.96 6.03
C ASN A 106 -34.29 -6.73 5.09
N THR A 107 -34.79 -5.59 5.55
CA THR A 107 -34.63 -4.34 4.82
C THR A 107 -33.23 -3.78 4.98
N THR A 108 -32.78 -2.99 4.02
CA THR A 108 -31.46 -2.37 4.05
C THR A 108 -31.52 -0.94 4.54
N GLY A 109 -30.50 -0.62 5.33
CA GLY A 109 -30.12 0.70 5.79
C GLY A 109 -30.93 1.22 6.97
N LYS A 110 -30.37 2.23 7.62
CA LYS A 110 -30.81 2.73 8.91
C LYS A 110 -30.82 4.26 8.91
N ILE A 111 -31.92 4.85 9.37
CA ILE A 111 -32.01 6.28 9.61
C ILE A 111 -31.34 6.57 10.95
N LEU A 112 -30.31 7.42 10.94
CA LEU A 112 -29.58 7.86 12.13
C LEU A 112 -30.17 9.14 12.73
N ALA A 113 -30.64 10.05 11.87
CA ALA A 113 -31.33 11.27 12.24
C ALA A 113 -32.30 11.68 11.11
N SER A 114 -33.43 12.30 11.44
CA SER A 114 -34.41 12.76 10.45
C SER A 114 -35.19 13.96 10.99
N ALA A 115 -35.62 14.85 10.08
CA ALA A 115 -36.51 15.96 10.39
C ALA A 115 -37.40 16.33 9.19
N GLU A 116 -38.56 16.92 9.48
CA GLU A 116 -39.43 17.50 8.45
C GLU A 116 -38.85 18.82 7.95
N VAL A 117 -39.01 19.10 6.65
CA VAL A 117 -38.60 20.37 6.04
C VAL A 117 -39.65 21.44 6.38
N PRO A 118 -39.25 22.53 7.05
CA PRO A 118 -40.19 23.56 7.45
C PRO A 118 -40.55 24.48 6.26
N VAL A 119 -41.76 25.05 6.32
CA VAL A 119 -42.32 25.90 5.25
C VAL A 119 -41.88 27.37 5.37
N ASP A 120 -41.29 27.75 6.51
CA ASP A 120 -40.82 29.11 6.81
C ASP A 120 -39.41 29.42 6.27
N GLY A 121 -38.73 28.40 5.71
CA GLY A 121 -37.41 28.54 5.12
C GLY A 121 -36.25 28.55 6.12
N GLU A 122 -36.45 28.12 7.37
CA GLU A 122 -35.36 27.88 8.31
C GLU A 122 -34.49 26.66 7.90
N ASN A 123 -33.18 26.77 8.13
CA ASN A 123 -32.26 25.65 7.89
C ASN A 123 -32.47 24.54 8.91
N ILE A 124 -32.33 23.29 8.47
CA ILE A 124 -32.57 22.12 9.31
C ILE A 124 -31.22 21.66 9.87
N HIS A 125 -31.13 21.60 11.19
CA HIS A 125 -29.94 21.12 11.90
C HIS A 125 -30.22 19.74 12.48
N LEU A 126 -29.38 18.76 12.14
CA LEU A 126 -29.43 17.40 12.70
C LEU A 126 -28.08 17.04 13.30
N ASP A 127 -28.10 16.50 14.51
CA ASP A 127 -26.94 15.89 15.15
C ASP A 127 -26.99 14.38 15.02
N PHE A 128 -25.85 13.76 14.70
CA PHE A 128 -25.71 12.31 14.69
C PHE A 128 -24.33 11.88 15.20
N THR A 129 -24.24 10.64 15.68
CA THR A 129 -22.98 10.06 16.15
C THR A 129 -22.70 8.77 15.42
N ILE A 130 -21.46 8.63 14.97
CA ILE A 130 -20.93 7.41 14.36
C ILE A 130 -20.30 6.60 15.48
N GLU A 131 -20.87 5.44 15.78
CA GLU A 131 -20.44 4.60 16.90
C GLU A 131 -19.26 3.71 16.49
N ASP A 132 -19.29 3.20 15.25
CA ASP A 132 -18.23 2.39 14.70
C ASP A 132 -17.03 3.19 14.21
N TYR A 133 -15.93 2.50 13.89
CA TYR A 133 -14.71 3.15 13.44
C TYR A 133 -14.92 3.97 12.16
N ALA A 134 -15.67 3.41 11.21
CA ALA A 134 -16.17 4.13 10.05
C ALA A 134 -17.47 3.54 9.49
N GLU A 135 -18.50 4.37 9.36
CA GLU A 135 -19.82 4.01 8.80
C GLU A 135 -20.02 4.69 7.45
N SER A 136 -20.83 4.07 6.58
CA SER A 136 -21.25 4.69 5.33
C SER A 136 -22.44 5.59 5.61
N ILE A 137 -22.39 6.84 5.16
CA ILE A 137 -23.44 7.83 5.39
C ILE A 137 -23.87 8.43 4.07
N GLN A 138 -25.18 8.59 3.91
CA GLN A 138 -25.84 9.34 2.85
C GLN A 138 -26.69 10.44 3.48
N PHE A 139 -26.63 11.63 2.90
CA PHE A 139 -27.55 12.71 3.24
C PHE A 139 -28.67 12.70 2.20
N ARG A 140 -29.90 12.50 2.66
CA ARG A 140 -31.07 12.29 1.81
C ARG A 140 -32.07 13.41 2.00
N VAL A 141 -32.72 13.79 0.90
CA VAL A 141 -33.90 14.65 0.91
C VAL A 141 -35.04 13.88 0.26
N ASN A 142 -36.04 13.52 1.05
CA ASN A 142 -37.24 12.84 0.58
C ASN A 142 -38.23 13.90 0.07
N CYS A 143 -38.35 13.98 -1.25
CA CYS A 143 -39.22 14.94 -1.92
C CYS A 143 -40.61 14.32 -2.11
N GLN A 144 -41.64 15.04 -1.68
CA GLN A 144 -43.06 14.76 -1.89
C GLN A 144 -43.80 15.99 -2.44
N THR A 145 -43.38 17.19 -2.02
CA THR A 145 -43.93 18.47 -2.43
C THR A 145 -42.85 19.36 -3.05
N PRO A 146 -43.22 20.45 -3.76
CA PRO A 146 -42.24 21.36 -4.35
C PRO A 146 -41.22 21.88 -3.33
N MET A 147 -39.96 21.89 -3.72
CA MET A 147 -38.87 22.38 -2.87
C MET A 147 -37.66 22.83 -3.70
N THR A 148 -36.78 23.59 -3.05
CA THR A 148 -35.48 23.99 -3.60
C THR A 148 -34.38 23.47 -2.67
N PHE A 149 -33.49 22.65 -3.21
CA PHE A 149 -32.27 22.20 -2.55
C PHE A 149 -31.12 23.14 -2.93
N GLU A 150 -30.37 23.61 -1.93
CA GLU A 150 -29.18 24.43 -2.14
C GLU A 150 -27.91 23.67 -1.77
N SER A 151 -27.83 23.15 -0.54
CA SER A 151 -26.64 22.42 -0.07
C SER A 151 -26.89 21.61 1.20
N VAL A 152 -25.98 20.69 1.49
CA VAL A 152 -25.82 20.07 2.81
C VAL A 152 -24.45 20.45 3.35
N TYR A 153 -24.39 21.05 4.53
CA TYR A 153 -23.14 21.37 5.21
C TYR A 153 -22.93 20.43 6.39
N LEU A 154 -21.77 19.80 6.47
CA LEU A 154 -21.40 18.87 7.52
C LEU A 154 -20.23 19.44 8.32
N LEU A 155 -20.31 19.33 9.65
CA LEU A 155 -19.24 19.71 10.56
C LEU A 155 -19.09 18.67 11.69
N SER A 156 -17.88 18.16 11.91
CA SER A 156 -17.58 17.30 13.06
C SER A 156 -17.26 18.12 14.30
N GLN A 157 -17.44 17.52 15.47
CA GLN A 157 -16.80 18.02 16.68
C GLN A 157 -15.27 18.03 16.56
N ARG A 158 -14.63 18.93 17.30
CA ARG A 158 -13.15 19.04 17.36
C ARG A 158 -12.53 17.85 18.09
N GLY A 159 -11.24 17.63 17.84
CA GLY A 159 -10.47 16.54 18.43
C GLY A 159 -10.61 15.18 17.71
N LEU A 160 -11.16 15.16 16.49
CA LEU A 160 -11.27 13.98 15.63
C LEU A 160 -9.89 13.44 15.23
N TYR A 161 -8.90 14.34 15.07
CA TYR A 161 -7.53 13.99 14.71
C TYR A 161 -6.50 14.58 15.68
N GLN A 162 -5.39 13.88 15.90
CA GLN A 162 -4.35 14.22 16.88
C GLN A 162 -2.93 14.32 16.29
N ASP A 163 -2.82 14.58 14.99
CA ASP A 163 -1.56 14.52 14.24
C ASP A 163 -0.40 15.29 14.89
N PRO A 164 -0.55 16.56 15.33
CA PRO A 164 0.57 17.31 15.91
C PRO A 164 1.18 16.63 17.13
N TYR A 165 0.35 16.05 18.00
CA TYR A 165 0.79 15.35 19.21
C TYR A 165 1.48 14.03 18.87
N ILE A 166 0.93 13.28 17.91
CA ILE A 166 1.51 12.02 17.45
C ILE A 166 2.87 12.27 16.78
N TYR A 167 2.97 13.24 15.87
CA TYR A 167 4.24 13.60 15.23
C TYR A 167 5.26 14.10 16.25
N ALA A 168 4.86 14.93 17.22
CA ALA A 168 5.74 15.38 18.30
C ALA A 168 6.29 14.18 19.10
N GLY A 169 5.41 13.23 19.46
CA GLY A 169 5.80 11.99 20.14
C GLY A 169 6.80 11.16 19.32
N LEU A 170 6.56 11.01 18.01
CA LEU A 170 7.46 10.29 17.11
C LEU A 170 8.83 10.99 16.96
N VAL A 171 8.87 12.32 16.91
CA VAL A 171 10.12 13.10 16.87
C VAL A 171 10.91 12.92 18.17
N VAL A 172 10.25 12.93 19.33
CA VAL A 172 10.88 12.67 20.62
C VAL A 172 11.44 11.25 20.67
N LEU A 173 10.66 10.25 20.24
CA LEU A 173 11.08 8.85 20.18
C LEU A 173 12.28 8.67 19.25
N ALA A 174 12.23 9.23 18.04
CA ALA A 174 13.32 9.17 17.07
C ALA A 174 14.59 9.83 17.61
N SER A 175 14.46 10.98 18.29
CA SER A 175 15.59 11.65 18.94
C SER A 175 16.19 10.79 20.07
N ALA A 176 15.36 10.18 20.90
CA ALA A 176 15.79 9.29 21.98
C ALA A 176 16.54 8.05 21.44
N LEU A 177 15.99 7.40 20.42
CA LEU A 177 16.62 6.25 19.76
C LEU A 177 17.95 6.64 19.11
N PHE A 178 17.98 7.77 18.41
CA PHE A 178 19.20 8.30 17.79
C PHE A 178 20.27 8.65 18.85
N PHE A 179 19.85 9.19 19.99
CA PHE A 179 20.74 9.45 21.13
C PHE A 179 21.38 8.16 21.66
N LEU A 180 20.57 7.11 21.88
CA LEU A 180 21.05 5.80 22.31
C LEU A 180 22.02 5.17 21.29
N TYR A 181 21.74 5.34 20.01
CA TYR A 181 22.62 4.86 18.94
C TYR A 181 23.96 5.59 18.92
N ARG A 182 23.96 6.93 19.00
CA ARG A 182 25.19 7.75 19.02
C ARG A 182 26.07 7.50 20.24
N ARG A 183 25.50 7.07 21.36
CA ARG A 183 26.29 6.65 22.53
C ARG A 183 27.20 5.47 22.23
N LYS A 184 26.78 4.56 21.35
CA LYS A 184 27.53 3.35 20.99
C LYS A 184 28.30 3.48 19.67
N HIS A 185 27.90 4.39 18.79
CA HIS A 185 28.43 4.48 17.44
C HIS A 185 28.85 5.90 17.04
N LYS A 186 30.00 6.01 16.37
CA LYS A 186 30.48 7.28 15.80
C LYS A 186 29.70 7.60 14.51
N VAL A 187 28.78 8.55 14.61
CA VAL A 187 27.98 9.05 13.48
C VAL A 187 28.66 10.25 12.83
N ARG A 188 28.85 10.21 11.51
CA ARG A 188 29.34 11.34 10.72
C ARG A 188 28.14 12.20 10.28
N PRO A 189 28.15 13.52 10.51
CA PRO A 189 27.01 14.37 10.21
C PRO A 189 26.79 14.53 8.71
N GLU A 190 27.85 14.50 7.87
CA GLU A 190 27.73 14.85 6.45
C GLU A 190 26.95 13.79 5.64
N PRO A 191 27.26 12.48 5.74
CA PRO A 191 26.44 11.45 5.08
C PRO A 191 25.01 11.42 5.62
N LEU A 192 24.83 11.57 6.94
CA LEU A 192 23.52 11.62 7.58
C LEU A 192 22.67 12.76 6.99
N ALA A 193 23.22 13.97 6.90
CA ALA A 193 22.52 15.13 6.35
C ALA A 193 22.12 14.91 4.88
N LEU A 194 23.01 14.33 4.06
CA LEU A 194 22.71 14.06 2.65
C LEU A 194 21.63 12.98 2.48
N LEU A 195 21.61 11.95 3.32
CA LEU A 195 20.58 10.91 3.26
C LEU A 195 19.21 11.44 3.72
N VAL A 196 19.18 12.23 4.79
CA VAL A 196 17.94 12.91 5.23
C VAL A 196 17.46 13.88 4.16
N PHE A 197 18.36 14.66 3.56
CA PHE A 197 18.03 15.57 2.47
C PHE A 197 17.46 14.81 1.26
N ALA A 198 18.09 13.71 0.83
CA ALA A 198 17.57 12.89 -0.26
C ALA A 198 16.18 12.32 0.04
N ALA A 199 15.94 11.87 1.27
CA ALA A 199 14.64 11.35 1.68
C ALA A 199 13.56 12.46 1.70
N LEU A 200 13.88 13.64 2.23
CA LEU A 200 12.98 14.79 2.22
C LEU A 200 12.70 15.28 0.80
N TRP A 201 13.74 15.33 -0.06
CA TRP A 201 13.60 15.66 -1.47
C TRP A 201 12.68 14.68 -2.19
N ALA A 202 12.89 13.38 -1.97
CA ALA A 202 12.03 12.32 -2.51
C ALA A 202 10.62 12.30 -1.91
N SER A 203 10.32 13.13 -0.90
CA SER A 203 9.01 13.25 -0.26
C SER A 203 8.35 14.59 -0.57
N LEU A 204 8.87 15.41 -1.50
CA LEU A 204 8.35 16.76 -1.75
C LEU A 204 6.83 16.80 -2.07
N PRO A 205 6.27 15.88 -2.87
CA PRO A 205 4.81 15.82 -3.07
C PRO A 205 3.98 15.58 -1.80
N THR A 206 4.57 15.10 -0.69
CA THR A 206 3.85 14.91 0.58
C THR A 206 3.76 16.20 1.41
N CYS A 207 4.23 17.33 0.89
CA CYS A 207 4.12 18.63 1.54
C CYS A 207 2.79 19.34 1.23
N PHE A 208 1.97 18.80 0.33
CA PHE A 208 0.63 19.31 0.08
C PHE A 208 -0.34 18.87 1.19
N PRO A 209 -1.39 19.66 1.49
CA PRO A 209 -2.44 19.23 2.42
C PRO A 209 -3.39 18.18 1.82
N TRP A 210 -3.25 17.84 0.54
CA TRP A 210 -3.98 16.78 -0.17
C TRP A 210 -3.02 15.71 -0.73
N LEU A 211 -3.56 14.57 -1.15
CA LEU A 211 -2.82 13.50 -1.82
C LEU A 211 -3.06 13.53 -3.33
N PRO A 212 -2.00 13.63 -4.16
CA PRO A 212 -2.13 13.48 -5.61
C PRO A 212 -2.42 12.02 -6.01
N TYR A 213 -3.28 11.82 -7.00
CA TYR A 213 -3.67 10.51 -7.49
C TYR A 213 -2.51 9.73 -8.12
N GLY A 214 -2.42 8.44 -7.76
CA GLY A 214 -1.55 7.45 -8.39
C GLY A 214 -2.32 6.14 -8.59
N HIS A 215 -1.88 5.32 -9.55
CA HIS A 215 -2.69 4.22 -10.09
C HIS A 215 -3.16 3.21 -9.03
N ASP A 216 -2.29 2.75 -8.13
CA ASP A 216 -2.62 1.76 -7.10
C ASP A 216 -2.95 2.42 -5.75
N MET A 217 -3.13 3.75 -5.71
CA MET A 217 -3.23 4.47 -4.45
C MET A 217 -4.49 4.11 -3.67
N TYR A 218 -5.64 4.04 -4.34
CA TYR A 218 -6.93 3.68 -3.71
C TYR A 218 -6.86 2.32 -3.01
N PHE A 219 -6.26 1.33 -3.66
CA PHE A 219 -6.10 -0.02 -3.12
C PHE A 219 -5.23 -0.03 -1.85
N HIS A 220 -4.07 0.62 -1.89
CA HIS A 220 -3.18 0.67 -0.75
C HIS A 220 -3.68 1.55 0.40
N TYR A 221 -4.43 2.60 0.06
CA TYR A 221 -5.10 3.48 1.01
C TYR A 221 -6.19 2.69 1.77
N GLY A 222 -7.13 2.06 1.05
CA GLY A 222 -8.21 1.27 1.65
C GLY A 222 -7.72 0.13 2.55
N ARG A 223 -6.63 -0.56 2.15
CA ARG A 223 -5.98 -1.58 2.99
C ARG A 223 -5.44 -1.03 4.31
N LEU A 224 -4.81 0.14 4.28
CA LEU A 224 -4.24 0.75 5.48
C LEU A 224 -5.35 1.12 6.49
N PHE A 225 -6.49 1.64 6.04
CA PHE A 225 -7.61 2.00 6.90
C PHE A 225 -8.38 0.79 7.40
N SER A 226 -8.65 -0.17 6.54
CA SER A 226 -9.31 -1.42 6.93
C SER A 226 -8.46 -2.17 7.97
N LEU A 227 -7.13 -2.22 7.78
CA LEU A 227 -6.23 -2.75 8.80
C LEU A 227 -6.32 -1.98 10.12
N SER A 228 -6.46 -0.65 10.10
CA SER A 228 -6.56 0.17 11.32
C SER A 228 -7.85 -0.06 12.11
N GLU A 229 -8.93 -0.39 11.43
CA GLU A 229 -10.21 -0.76 12.06
C GLU A 229 -10.14 -2.13 12.72
N GLU A 230 -9.58 -3.12 12.02
CA GLU A 230 -9.47 -4.49 12.49
C GLU A 230 -8.52 -4.62 13.70
N LEU A 231 -7.62 -3.65 13.89
CA LEU A 231 -6.75 -3.56 15.06
C LEU A 231 -7.55 -3.35 16.35
N GLY A 232 -7.70 -4.43 17.11
CA GLY A 232 -8.42 -4.48 18.38
C GLY A 232 -9.78 -5.15 18.31
N ARG A 233 -10.27 -5.45 17.10
CA ARG A 233 -11.47 -6.27 16.85
C ARG A 233 -11.10 -7.71 16.51
N SER A 234 -10.04 -7.89 15.72
CA SER A 234 -9.61 -9.19 15.19
C SER A 234 -8.38 -9.77 15.89
N LEU A 235 -8.27 -11.10 15.90
CA LEU A 235 -7.06 -11.81 16.37
C LEU A 235 -5.89 -11.60 15.40
N LEU A 236 -4.73 -11.19 15.92
CA LEU A 236 -3.51 -11.07 15.12
C LEU A 236 -2.94 -12.44 14.70
N PRO A 237 -2.28 -12.52 13.52
CA PRO A 237 -2.30 -11.53 12.44
C PRO A 237 -3.68 -11.48 11.75
N ILE A 238 -4.10 -10.28 11.34
CA ILE A 238 -5.34 -10.03 10.61
C ILE A 238 -5.21 -10.67 9.22
N ARG A 239 -6.24 -11.44 8.85
CA ARG A 239 -6.27 -12.26 7.61
C ARG A 239 -7.42 -11.93 6.68
N PHE A 240 -8.39 -11.15 7.15
CA PHE A 240 -9.59 -10.79 6.41
C PHE A 240 -9.98 -9.39 6.84
N HIS A 241 -10.40 -8.56 5.89
CA HIS A 241 -10.94 -7.23 6.16
C HIS A 241 -12.44 -7.29 5.89
N ALA A 242 -13.26 -7.34 6.95
CA ALA A 242 -14.71 -7.50 6.80
C ALA A 242 -15.38 -6.29 6.15
N SER A 243 -14.80 -5.12 6.37
CA SER A 243 -15.36 -3.85 6.00
C SER A 243 -14.99 -3.36 4.59
N MET A 244 -13.97 -3.94 3.97
CA MET A 244 -13.63 -3.66 2.58
C MET A 244 -14.76 -4.08 1.63
N ALA A 245 -14.77 -3.48 0.44
CA ALA A 245 -15.80 -3.71 -0.56
C ALA A 245 -17.21 -3.46 -0.02
N ARG A 246 -17.39 -2.31 0.66
CA ARG A 246 -18.69 -1.87 1.24
C ARG A 246 -19.26 -2.87 2.25
N GLY A 247 -18.41 -3.52 3.04
CA GLY A 247 -18.83 -4.49 4.06
C GLY A 247 -19.10 -5.91 3.57
N PHE A 248 -18.84 -6.22 2.29
CA PHE A 248 -18.94 -7.59 1.77
C PHE A 248 -17.74 -8.47 2.13
N GLY A 249 -16.65 -7.87 2.59
CA GLY A 249 -15.44 -8.56 3.02
C GLY A 249 -14.43 -8.79 1.91
N TYR A 250 -13.13 -8.75 2.25
CA TYR A 250 -12.05 -8.92 1.29
C TYR A 250 -10.84 -9.68 1.89
N CYS A 251 -10.37 -10.73 1.22
CA CYS A 251 -9.31 -11.61 1.74
C CYS A 251 -7.88 -11.18 1.37
N VAL A 252 -7.66 -9.90 1.05
CA VAL A 252 -6.35 -9.40 0.58
C VAL A 252 -5.16 -9.71 1.52
N PRO A 253 -5.26 -9.72 2.88
CA PRO A 253 -4.09 -9.94 3.72
C PRO A 253 -3.44 -11.33 3.56
N MET A 254 -4.20 -12.32 3.06
CA MET A 254 -3.70 -13.67 2.78
C MET A 254 -2.87 -13.73 1.49
N MET A 255 -3.15 -12.84 0.54
CA MET A 255 -2.49 -12.79 -0.78
C MET A 255 -1.41 -11.71 -0.85
N TYR A 256 -1.56 -10.64 -0.06
CA TYR A 256 -0.69 -9.49 -0.05
C TYR A 256 -0.37 -9.09 1.39
N SER A 257 0.86 -9.35 1.83
CA SER A 257 1.26 -9.02 3.20
C SER A 257 1.10 -7.53 3.52
N GLU A 258 0.65 -7.28 4.75
CA GLU A 258 0.43 -5.95 5.32
C GLU A 258 1.39 -5.64 6.47
N PHE A 259 2.41 -6.48 6.68
CA PHE A 259 3.32 -6.37 7.83
C PHE A 259 3.88 -4.96 8.05
N PHE A 260 4.30 -4.27 6.97
CA PHE A 260 4.84 -2.91 7.05
C PHE A 260 3.79 -1.82 7.25
N LEU A 261 2.50 -2.13 7.10
CA LEU A 261 1.39 -1.20 7.33
C LEU A 261 0.92 -1.20 8.80
N TYR A 262 1.12 -2.29 9.54
CA TYR A 262 0.71 -2.40 10.96
C TYR A 262 1.12 -1.20 11.85
N PRO A 263 2.37 -0.70 11.82
CA PRO A 263 2.74 0.45 12.64
C PRO A 263 1.95 1.71 12.29
N PHE A 264 1.60 1.90 11.01
CA PHE A 264 0.88 3.06 10.50
C PHE A 264 -0.61 2.95 10.79
N ALA A 265 -1.19 1.76 10.60
CA ALA A 265 -2.56 1.43 10.99
C ALA A 265 -2.80 1.69 12.50
N LEU A 266 -1.83 1.32 13.36
CA LEU A 266 -1.89 1.64 14.78
C LEU A 266 -1.90 3.15 15.04
N LEU A 267 -1.13 3.95 14.29
CA LEU A 267 -1.14 5.40 14.47
C LEU A 267 -2.48 6.02 14.07
N ILE A 268 -3.14 5.51 13.03
CA ILE A 268 -4.48 5.97 12.65
C ILE A 268 -5.46 5.69 13.80
N ARG A 269 -5.40 4.48 14.37
CA ARG A 269 -6.20 4.09 15.54
C ARG A 269 -5.96 5.00 16.76
N LEU A 270 -4.74 5.50 16.93
CA LEU A 270 -4.36 6.45 17.98
C LEU A 270 -4.77 7.91 17.71
N GLY A 271 -5.38 8.21 16.56
CA GLY A 271 -5.86 9.56 16.23
C GLY A 271 -5.20 10.19 15.02
N LEU A 272 -4.22 9.54 14.35
CA LEU A 272 -3.55 10.12 13.19
C LEU A 272 -4.51 10.17 11.99
N SER A 273 -4.56 11.31 11.30
CA SER A 273 -5.37 11.46 10.10
C SER A 273 -4.94 10.51 8.98
N PRO A 274 -5.88 10.05 8.15
CA PRO A 274 -5.59 9.29 6.95
C PRO A 274 -4.49 9.88 6.05
N ILE A 275 -4.59 11.16 5.69
CA ILE A 275 -3.61 11.86 4.86
C ILE A 275 -2.26 11.95 5.58
N GLY A 276 -2.27 12.35 6.85
CA GLY A 276 -1.06 12.44 7.66
C GLY A 276 -0.31 11.12 7.78
N CYS A 277 -1.05 10.03 7.96
CA CYS A 277 -0.50 8.69 8.02
C CYS A 277 0.19 8.29 6.71
N TRP A 278 -0.43 8.58 5.57
CA TRP A 278 0.17 8.32 4.25
C TRP A 278 1.46 9.12 4.04
N HIS A 279 1.46 10.41 4.39
CA HIS A 279 2.68 11.25 4.34
C HIS A 279 3.81 10.66 5.20
N LEU A 280 3.49 10.24 6.41
CA LEU A 280 4.45 9.63 7.33
C LEU A 280 5.00 8.31 6.77
N LEU A 281 4.14 7.48 6.16
CA LEU A 281 4.53 6.24 5.49
C LEU A 281 5.55 6.50 4.38
N ILE A 282 5.25 7.42 3.45
CA ILE A 282 6.15 7.78 2.35
C ILE A 282 7.49 8.30 2.87
N LEU A 283 7.48 9.20 3.86
CA LEU A 283 8.69 9.73 4.48
C LEU A 283 9.53 8.62 5.15
N ALA A 284 8.88 7.74 5.91
CA ALA A 284 9.55 6.63 6.59
C ALA A 284 10.20 5.66 5.58
N VAL A 285 9.52 5.33 4.48
CA VAL A 285 10.03 4.47 3.42
C VAL A 285 11.21 5.12 2.69
N ASN A 286 11.15 6.43 2.42
CA ASN A 286 12.25 7.19 1.81
C ASN A 286 13.47 7.25 2.71
N LEU A 287 13.30 7.53 4.01
CA LEU A 287 14.37 7.50 4.99
C LEU A 287 14.99 6.11 5.08
N ALA A 288 14.17 5.07 5.22
CA ALA A 288 14.65 3.69 5.32
C ALA A 288 15.39 3.26 4.06
N THR A 289 14.91 3.63 2.87
CA THR A 289 15.61 3.36 1.59
C THR A 289 16.98 4.01 1.56
N ALA A 290 17.08 5.31 1.88
CA ALA A 290 18.36 6.02 1.89
C ALA A 290 19.36 5.36 2.86
N TRP A 291 18.90 5.01 4.05
CA TRP A 291 19.73 4.36 5.07
C TRP A 291 20.18 2.95 4.68
N VAL A 292 19.25 2.10 4.25
CA VAL A 292 19.53 0.70 3.88
C VAL A 292 20.42 0.65 2.64
N ALA A 293 20.18 1.51 1.64
CA ALA A 293 21.03 1.65 0.48
C ALA A 293 22.45 2.09 0.87
N TYR A 294 22.58 3.13 1.71
CA TYR A 294 23.89 3.60 2.17
C TYR A 294 24.67 2.55 2.93
N TYR A 295 24.01 1.87 3.88
CA TYR A 295 24.61 0.78 4.64
C TYR A 295 25.09 -0.33 3.69
N SER A 296 24.21 -0.77 2.80
CA SER A 296 24.46 -1.93 1.94
C SER A 296 25.57 -1.65 0.94
N PHE A 297 25.48 -0.56 0.19
CA PHE A 297 26.48 -0.20 -0.82
C PHE A 297 27.81 0.18 -0.20
N SER A 298 27.85 0.82 0.97
CA SER A 298 29.13 1.13 1.64
C SER A 298 29.89 -0.13 2.05
N GLN A 299 29.17 -1.17 2.49
CA GLN A 299 29.78 -2.45 2.86
C GLN A 299 30.17 -3.27 1.63
N LEU A 300 29.30 -3.32 0.62
CA LEU A 300 29.53 -4.03 -0.63
C LEU A 300 30.76 -3.48 -1.37
N THR A 301 30.81 -2.15 -1.53
CA THR A 301 31.92 -1.44 -2.18
C THR A 301 33.14 -1.29 -1.29
N ARG A 302 33.05 -1.59 0.01
CA ARG A 302 34.10 -1.31 1.01
C ARG A 302 34.54 0.16 1.02
N SER A 303 33.68 1.07 0.55
CA SER A 303 33.95 2.50 0.43
C SER A 303 32.72 3.31 0.80
N ARG A 304 32.82 4.08 1.90
CA ARG A 304 31.74 4.97 2.34
C ARG A 304 31.42 6.08 1.34
N ARG A 305 32.37 6.45 0.47
CA ARG A 305 32.16 7.50 -0.54
C ARG A 305 31.40 6.96 -1.74
N ILE A 306 31.82 5.81 -2.27
CA ILE A 306 31.12 5.13 -3.37
C ILE A 306 29.72 4.73 -2.90
N GLY A 307 29.60 4.15 -1.69
CA GLY A 307 28.32 3.80 -1.09
C GLY A 307 27.37 4.97 -0.88
N LEU A 308 27.88 6.17 -0.55
CA LEU A 308 27.05 7.39 -0.46
C LEU A 308 26.54 7.82 -1.83
N ILE A 309 27.41 7.87 -2.85
CA ILE A 309 27.01 8.23 -4.21
C ILE A 309 25.96 7.23 -4.73
N ALA A 310 26.18 5.93 -4.54
CA ALA A 310 25.24 4.89 -4.94
C ALA A 310 23.89 5.03 -4.22
N ALA A 311 23.88 5.33 -2.91
CA ALA A 311 22.65 5.52 -2.16
C ALA A 311 21.84 6.74 -2.62
N MET A 312 22.51 7.85 -2.94
CA MET A 312 21.86 9.04 -3.49
C MET A 312 21.22 8.73 -4.86
N LEU A 313 21.99 8.10 -5.77
CA LEU A 313 21.50 7.69 -7.09
C LEU A 313 20.33 6.72 -7.00
N TYR A 314 20.35 5.79 -6.04
CA TYR A 314 19.30 4.79 -5.87
C TYR A 314 18.02 5.38 -5.29
N THR A 315 18.14 6.18 -4.21
CA THR A 315 17.00 6.81 -3.53
C THR A 315 16.24 7.75 -4.45
N LEU A 316 16.97 8.51 -5.28
CA LEU A 316 16.43 9.47 -6.24
C LEU A 316 16.40 8.91 -7.68
N SER A 317 16.46 7.59 -7.85
CA SER A 317 16.35 6.99 -9.18
C SER A 317 14.96 7.22 -9.75
N MET A 318 14.88 7.52 -11.06
CA MET A 318 13.61 7.93 -11.66
C MET A 318 12.54 6.87 -11.57
N TYR A 319 12.87 5.61 -11.88
CA TYR A 319 11.90 4.54 -11.80
C TYR A 319 11.33 4.37 -10.40
N ARG A 320 12.15 4.60 -9.36
CA ARG A 320 11.66 4.56 -7.98
C ARG A 320 10.67 5.69 -7.69
N LEU A 321 10.93 6.91 -8.15
CA LEU A 321 10.01 8.04 -7.99
C LEU A 321 8.71 7.81 -8.77
N ILE A 322 8.79 7.28 -9.99
CA ILE A 322 7.63 6.86 -10.79
C ILE A 322 6.81 5.81 -10.07
N ASN A 323 7.47 4.84 -9.45
CA ASN A 323 6.80 3.79 -8.70
C ASN A 323 6.17 4.29 -7.39
N LEU A 324 6.77 5.31 -6.77
CA LEU A 324 6.28 5.95 -5.55
C LEU A 324 5.05 6.82 -5.80
N TYR A 325 5.01 7.52 -6.93
CA TYR A 325 4.02 8.56 -7.22
C TYR A 325 3.04 8.16 -8.33
N THR A 326 3.47 8.15 -9.59
CA THR A 326 2.62 7.78 -10.74
C THR A 326 1.88 6.47 -10.50
N ARG A 327 2.62 5.41 -10.12
CA ARG A 327 2.03 4.09 -9.90
C ARG A 327 1.44 3.95 -8.51
N ALA A 328 1.94 4.67 -7.51
CA ALA A 328 1.64 4.47 -6.09
C ALA A 328 1.71 2.99 -5.64
N ALA A 329 2.58 2.18 -6.26
CA ALA A 329 2.66 0.73 -6.06
C ALA A 329 3.47 0.39 -4.80
N MET A 330 2.86 0.61 -3.63
CA MET A 330 3.55 0.64 -2.34
C MET A 330 4.26 -0.66 -1.99
N GLY A 331 3.74 -1.84 -2.33
CA GLY A 331 4.47 -3.08 -2.07
C GLY A 331 5.73 -3.22 -2.92
N GLU A 332 5.71 -2.81 -4.18
CA GLU A 332 6.92 -2.79 -5.01
C GLU A 332 7.92 -1.75 -4.47
N VAL A 333 7.46 -0.56 -4.06
CA VAL A 333 8.30 0.47 -3.41
C VAL A 333 8.99 -0.10 -2.16
N LEU A 334 8.23 -0.75 -1.27
CA LEU A 334 8.76 -1.41 -0.07
C LEU A 334 9.75 -2.53 -0.44
N ALA A 335 9.47 -3.32 -1.48
CA ALA A 335 10.40 -4.35 -1.94
C ALA A 335 11.73 -3.75 -2.42
N THR A 336 11.70 -2.62 -3.15
CA THR A 336 12.93 -1.96 -3.62
C THR A 336 13.84 -1.51 -2.48
N LEU A 337 13.29 -1.11 -1.33
CA LEU A 337 14.06 -0.76 -0.13
C LEU A 337 15.05 -1.87 0.27
N PHE A 338 14.65 -3.14 0.14
CA PHE A 338 15.43 -4.30 0.56
C PHE A 338 16.38 -4.85 -0.51
N LEU A 339 16.26 -4.45 -1.78
CA LEU A 339 17.15 -4.93 -2.86
C LEU A 339 18.64 -4.63 -2.63
N PRO A 340 19.06 -3.44 -2.16
CA PRO A 340 20.45 -3.20 -1.77
C PRO A 340 20.94 -4.16 -0.69
N LEU A 341 20.09 -4.44 0.30
CA LEU A 341 20.41 -5.34 1.41
C LEU A 341 20.54 -6.79 0.93
N LEU A 342 19.68 -7.21 0.02
CA LEU A 342 19.75 -8.53 -0.62
C LEU A 342 21.07 -8.69 -1.37
N MET A 343 21.46 -7.70 -2.19
CA MET A 343 22.72 -7.73 -2.92
C MET A 343 23.92 -7.85 -1.96
N LEU A 344 23.90 -7.14 -0.83
CA LEU A 344 24.91 -7.30 0.22
C LEU A 344 24.86 -8.71 0.84
N GLY A 345 23.68 -9.23 1.17
CA GLY A 345 23.50 -10.56 1.77
C GLY A 345 24.08 -11.67 0.90
N MET A 346 23.73 -11.66 -0.39
CA MET A 346 24.28 -12.60 -1.38
C MET A 346 25.79 -12.46 -1.53
N TYR A 347 26.30 -11.23 -1.56
CA TYR A 347 27.75 -11.00 -1.56
C TYR A 347 28.42 -11.61 -0.33
N GLN A 348 27.88 -11.45 0.88
CA GLN A 348 28.46 -12.04 2.10
C GLN A 348 28.48 -13.57 2.05
N LEU A 349 27.37 -14.20 1.62
CA LEU A 349 27.23 -15.65 1.54
C LEU A 349 28.25 -16.29 0.60
N PHE A 350 28.48 -15.73 -0.59
CA PHE A 350 29.34 -16.34 -1.61
C PHE A 350 30.78 -15.82 -1.60
N LEU A 351 30.98 -14.51 -1.38
CA LEU A 351 32.26 -13.83 -1.60
C LEU A 351 32.83 -13.16 -0.34
N GLY A 352 31.98 -12.77 0.60
CA GLY A 352 32.34 -12.09 1.84
C GLY A 352 32.38 -13.02 3.05
N ASN A 353 31.95 -12.52 4.21
CA ASN A 353 31.86 -13.27 5.45
C ASN A 353 30.48 -13.96 5.56
N SER A 354 30.44 -15.27 5.29
CA SER A 354 29.21 -16.08 5.31
C SER A 354 28.52 -16.13 6.67
N ARG A 355 29.22 -15.85 7.77
CA ARG A 355 28.61 -15.75 9.12
C ARG A 355 27.60 -14.60 9.23
N LYS A 356 27.56 -13.68 8.25
CA LYS A 356 26.55 -12.61 8.13
C LYS A 356 25.33 -13.03 7.29
N TRP A 357 25.04 -14.33 7.23
CA TRP A 357 23.88 -14.90 6.53
C TRP A 357 22.54 -14.26 6.93
N TRP A 358 22.42 -13.77 8.18
CA TRP A 358 21.25 -13.04 8.67
C TRP A 358 20.91 -11.80 7.83
N ILE A 359 21.87 -11.21 7.11
CA ILE A 359 21.59 -10.09 6.18
C ILE A 359 20.68 -10.55 5.04
N ALA A 360 20.93 -11.75 4.50
CA ALA A 360 20.08 -12.32 3.46
C ALA A 360 18.69 -12.66 4.02
N VAL A 361 18.62 -13.16 5.26
CA VAL A 361 17.34 -13.44 5.95
C VAL A 361 16.50 -12.18 6.11
N LEU A 362 17.09 -11.08 6.59
CA LEU A 362 16.39 -9.80 6.71
C LEU A 362 15.93 -9.27 5.36
N ALA A 363 16.77 -9.37 4.32
CA ALA A 363 16.42 -8.89 3.00
C ALA A 363 15.28 -9.69 2.37
N PHE A 364 15.33 -11.02 2.40
CA PHE A 364 14.25 -11.86 1.86
C PHE A 364 12.97 -11.77 2.69
N THR A 365 13.08 -11.70 4.01
CA THR A 365 11.90 -11.45 4.86
C THR A 365 11.27 -10.11 4.49
N GLY A 366 12.06 -9.04 4.34
CA GLY A 366 11.54 -7.76 3.87
C GLY A 366 10.85 -7.85 2.51
N LEU A 367 11.41 -8.60 1.55
CA LEU A 367 10.80 -8.82 0.23
C LEU A 367 9.47 -9.58 0.31
N PHE A 368 9.42 -10.73 1.02
CA PHE A 368 8.20 -11.50 1.22
C PHE A 368 7.09 -10.67 1.87
N GLN A 369 7.46 -9.85 2.85
CA GLN A 369 6.55 -8.98 3.57
C GLN A 369 6.17 -7.69 2.82
N SER A 370 6.69 -7.49 1.60
CA SER A 370 6.42 -6.31 0.78
C SER A 370 5.68 -6.65 -0.51
N HIS A 371 6.23 -7.56 -1.32
CA HIS A 371 5.71 -7.87 -2.65
C HIS A 371 6.25 -9.21 -3.15
N VAL A 372 5.37 -10.20 -3.30
CA VAL A 372 5.73 -11.57 -3.68
C VAL A 372 6.38 -11.62 -5.06
N ILE A 373 5.90 -10.84 -6.02
CA ILE A 373 6.41 -10.86 -7.40
C ILE A 373 7.83 -10.28 -7.47
N SER A 374 8.10 -9.19 -6.74
CA SER A 374 9.47 -8.67 -6.62
C SER A 374 10.40 -9.66 -5.90
N THR A 375 9.87 -10.48 -4.99
CA THR A 375 10.62 -11.55 -4.32
C THR A 375 11.02 -12.64 -5.31
N GLU A 376 10.12 -13.06 -6.19
CA GLU A 376 10.40 -14.05 -7.24
C GLU A 376 11.49 -13.56 -8.21
N LEU A 377 11.36 -12.33 -8.72
CA LEU A 377 12.38 -11.73 -9.59
C LEU A 377 13.74 -11.64 -8.89
N ALA A 378 13.75 -11.22 -7.62
CA ALA A 378 14.96 -11.13 -6.82
C ALA A 378 15.61 -12.50 -6.60
N LEU A 379 14.80 -13.55 -6.38
CA LEU A 379 15.28 -14.94 -6.30
C LEU A 379 15.91 -15.38 -7.63
N GLY A 380 15.32 -15.03 -8.77
CA GLY A 380 15.89 -15.28 -10.10
C GLY A 380 17.31 -14.69 -10.25
N PHE A 381 17.50 -13.41 -9.90
CA PHE A 381 18.83 -12.79 -9.89
C PHE A 381 19.79 -13.45 -8.89
N CYS A 382 19.29 -13.88 -7.73
CA CYS A 382 20.08 -14.61 -6.74
C CYS A 382 20.55 -15.97 -7.25
N VAL A 383 19.69 -16.71 -7.96
CA VAL A 383 20.04 -17.99 -8.61
C VAL A 383 21.09 -17.77 -9.68
N LEU A 384 20.93 -16.77 -10.56
CA LEU A 384 21.94 -16.43 -11.56
C LEU A 384 23.30 -16.13 -10.90
N PHE A 385 23.30 -15.34 -9.83
CA PHE A 385 24.51 -15.05 -9.05
C PHE A 385 25.11 -16.29 -8.38
N ALA A 386 24.27 -17.18 -7.84
CA ALA A 386 24.67 -18.40 -7.17
C ALA A 386 25.28 -19.41 -8.16
N LEU A 387 24.68 -19.60 -9.33
CA LEU A 387 25.18 -20.46 -10.40
C LEU A 387 26.56 -19.99 -10.88
N TRP A 388 26.72 -18.69 -11.08
CA TRP A 388 28.01 -18.12 -11.45
C TRP A 388 29.11 -18.38 -10.41
N ASN A 389 28.74 -18.33 -9.13
CA ASN A 389 29.66 -18.49 -8.01
C ASN A 389 29.61 -19.89 -7.38
N ILE A 390 29.04 -20.89 -8.07
CA ILE A 390 28.74 -22.20 -7.48
C ILE A 390 29.99 -22.92 -6.96
N ARG A 391 31.14 -22.69 -7.60
CA ARG A 391 32.44 -23.24 -7.14
C ARG A 391 32.81 -22.78 -5.73
N LYS A 392 32.30 -21.64 -5.26
CA LYS A 392 32.53 -21.13 -3.89
C LYS A 392 31.75 -21.90 -2.83
N LEU A 393 30.70 -22.62 -3.21
CA LEU A 393 29.91 -23.47 -2.30
C LEU A 393 30.59 -24.81 -1.97
N LYS A 394 31.74 -25.12 -2.58
CA LYS A 394 32.61 -26.24 -2.15
C LYS A 394 33.09 -26.08 -0.70
N ALA A 395 33.13 -24.85 -0.19
CA ALA A 395 33.38 -24.60 1.22
C ALA A 395 32.12 -24.95 2.03
N VAL A 396 32.17 -26.05 2.78
CA VAL A 396 31.06 -26.59 3.59
C VAL A 396 30.43 -25.51 4.48
N GLU A 397 31.25 -24.65 5.10
CA GLU A 397 30.75 -23.53 5.90
C GLU A 397 29.82 -22.60 5.12
N ARG A 398 30.13 -22.25 3.87
CA ARG A 398 29.28 -21.35 3.07
C ARG A 398 27.96 -22.03 2.70
N LEU A 399 27.99 -23.32 2.39
CA LEU A 399 26.80 -24.10 2.12
C LEU A 399 25.88 -24.16 3.35
N ILE A 400 26.43 -24.42 4.54
CA ILE A 400 25.66 -24.42 5.80
C ILE A 400 25.00 -23.06 6.03
N HIS A 401 25.73 -21.96 5.88
CA HIS A 401 25.18 -20.62 6.07
C HIS A 401 24.12 -20.25 5.02
N LEU A 402 24.24 -20.75 3.79
CA LEU A 402 23.22 -20.58 2.75
C LEU A 402 21.93 -21.34 3.11
N ILE A 403 22.06 -22.60 3.52
CA ILE A 403 20.92 -23.42 3.97
C ILE A 403 20.28 -22.78 5.20
N LEU A 404 21.08 -22.33 6.17
CA LEU A 404 20.59 -21.65 7.36
C LEU A 404 19.82 -20.37 7.01
N ALA A 405 20.33 -19.56 6.06
CA ALA A 405 19.60 -18.40 5.58
C ALA A 405 18.25 -18.78 4.93
N ALA A 406 18.24 -19.80 4.07
CA ALA A 406 17.02 -20.25 3.41
C ALA A 406 15.98 -20.76 4.42
N VAL A 407 16.38 -21.68 5.30
CA VAL A 407 15.50 -22.26 6.32
C VAL A 407 14.99 -21.19 7.29
N SER A 408 15.86 -20.32 7.81
CA SER A 408 15.43 -19.23 8.70
C SER A 408 14.48 -18.26 8.01
N THR A 409 14.69 -17.96 6.72
CA THR A 409 13.76 -17.12 5.95
C THR A 409 12.40 -17.78 5.84
N VAL A 410 12.33 -19.06 5.46
CA VAL A 410 11.05 -19.77 5.36
C VAL A 410 10.34 -19.80 6.71
N LEU A 411 11.01 -20.24 7.78
CA LEU A 411 10.42 -20.34 9.12
C LEU A 411 9.88 -19.00 9.62
N LEU A 412 10.62 -17.89 9.41
CA LEU A 412 10.17 -16.54 9.78
C LEU A 412 8.94 -16.06 9.03
N ASN A 413 8.69 -16.59 7.83
CA ASN A 413 7.62 -16.13 6.96
C ASN A 413 6.48 -17.15 6.82
N LEU A 414 6.51 -18.30 7.52
CA LEU A 414 5.45 -19.31 7.48
C LEU A 414 4.07 -18.76 7.85
N TRP A 415 3.98 -17.78 8.76
CA TRP A 415 2.73 -17.11 9.12
C TRP A 415 1.99 -16.51 7.92
N PHE A 416 2.73 -16.06 6.89
CA PHE A 416 2.20 -15.50 5.65
C PHE A 416 2.24 -16.53 4.49
N ILE A 417 3.33 -17.30 4.36
CA ILE A 417 3.50 -18.28 3.29
C ILE A 417 2.41 -19.37 3.31
N LEU A 418 2.01 -19.86 4.50
CA LEU A 418 1.00 -20.91 4.58
C LEU A 418 -0.39 -20.42 4.10
N PRO A 419 -0.95 -19.30 4.58
CA PRO A 419 -2.18 -18.74 4.02
C PRO A 419 -2.08 -18.43 2.53
N PHE A 420 -0.96 -17.86 2.08
CA PHE A 420 -0.74 -17.52 0.68
C PHE A 420 -0.80 -18.76 -0.22
N LEU A 421 -0.05 -19.83 0.12
CA LEU A 421 -0.02 -21.06 -0.68
C LEU A 421 -1.37 -21.80 -0.66
N ASP A 422 -2.08 -21.76 0.46
CA ASP A 422 -3.42 -22.34 0.55
C ASP A 422 -4.41 -21.57 -0.34
N HIS A 423 -4.37 -20.24 -0.31
CA HIS A 423 -5.28 -19.40 -1.10
C HIS A 423 -4.98 -19.43 -2.59
N MET A 424 -3.71 -19.64 -2.99
CA MET A 424 -3.31 -19.82 -4.39
C MET A 424 -4.02 -20.99 -5.11
N ARG A 425 -4.68 -21.91 -4.39
CA ARG A 425 -5.44 -23.02 -5.00
C ARG A 425 -6.81 -22.58 -5.53
N TYR A 426 -7.29 -21.40 -5.15
CA TYR A 426 -8.61 -20.90 -5.54
C TYR A 426 -8.53 -20.00 -6.79
N PRO A 427 -9.55 -20.04 -7.66
CA PRO A 427 -9.59 -19.25 -8.88
C PRO A 427 -9.92 -17.78 -8.57
N MET A 428 -8.92 -17.00 -8.16
CA MET A 428 -9.07 -15.55 -7.97
C MET A 428 -8.94 -14.78 -9.29
N PHE A 429 -9.56 -13.61 -9.39
CA PHE A 429 -9.44 -12.76 -10.58
C PHE A 429 -7.99 -12.42 -10.95
N VAL A 430 -7.12 -12.19 -9.97
CA VAL A 430 -5.68 -11.93 -10.19
C VAL A 430 -4.97 -13.09 -10.92
N MET A 431 -5.50 -14.31 -10.85
CA MET A 431 -4.96 -15.49 -11.53
C MET A 431 -5.45 -15.61 -12.97
N GLY A 432 -6.60 -15.01 -13.29
CA GLY A 432 -7.18 -14.97 -14.65
C GLY A 432 -6.82 -13.71 -15.44
N GLU A 433 -6.20 -12.71 -14.80
CA GLU A 433 -5.59 -11.58 -15.50
C GLU A 433 -4.39 -12.07 -16.33
N GLU A 434 -4.64 -12.53 -17.55
CA GLU A 434 -3.62 -12.81 -18.57
C GLU A 434 -2.96 -11.50 -19.05
N ARG A 435 -2.24 -10.80 -18.16
CA ARG A 435 -1.48 -9.62 -18.55
C ARG A 435 -0.28 -10.07 -19.36
N ASN A 436 -0.42 -9.91 -20.68
CA ASN A 436 0.63 -10.25 -21.62
C ASN A 436 1.86 -9.36 -21.39
N LEU A 437 2.93 -9.91 -20.81
CA LEU A 437 4.24 -9.24 -20.63
C LEU A 437 4.72 -8.56 -21.92
N TYR A 438 4.49 -9.20 -23.06
CA TYR A 438 4.80 -8.65 -24.37
C TYR A 438 4.02 -7.35 -24.63
N ALA A 439 2.74 -7.27 -24.26
CA ALA A 439 1.90 -6.08 -24.47
C ALA A 439 2.33 -4.89 -23.60
N TYR A 440 2.89 -5.13 -22.41
CA TYR A 440 3.34 -4.09 -21.47
C TYR A 440 4.88 -3.98 -21.38
N SER A 441 5.56 -4.24 -22.49
CA SER A 441 7.01 -4.08 -22.61
C SER A 441 7.41 -2.62 -22.90
N VAL A 442 8.60 -2.23 -22.44
CA VAL A 442 9.07 -0.84 -22.49
C VAL A 442 9.88 -0.55 -23.76
N TYR A 443 9.68 0.62 -24.37
CA TYR A 443 10.52 1.03 -25.50
C TYR A 443 11.87 1.57 -25.00
N PRO A 444 13.03 1.15 -25.57
CA PRO A 444 14.32 1.59 -25.07
C PRO A 444 14.58 3.09 -25.10
N ALA A 445 13.88 3.84 -25.95
CA ALA A 445 13.92 5.31 -25.94
C ALA A 445 13.43 5.90 -24.60
N GLN A 446 12.56 5.20 -23.87
CA GLN A 446 12.00 5.66 -22.59
C GLN A 446 12.97 5.45 -21.41
N PHE A 447 13.92 4.51 -21.50
CA PHE A 447 14.80 4.16 -20.36
C PHE A 447 15.59 5.33 -19.79
N PHE A 448 15.92 6.31 -20.63
CA PHE A 448 16.71 7.48 -20.25
C PHE A 448 16.05 8.78 -20.71
N ASP A 449 14.74 8.75 -20.99
CA ASP A 449 13.99 9.92 -21.41
C ASP A 449 14.11 11.02 -20.35
N LEU A 450 14.53 12.20 -20.79
CA LEU A 450 14.71 13.40 -19.98
C LEU A 450 13.41 14.21 -19.89
N SER A 451 12.55 14.10 -20.91
CA SER A 451 11.30 14.85 -20.97
C SER A 451 10.35 14.42 -19.85
N LEU A 452 10.31 13.10 -19.59
CA LEU A 452 9.47 12.47 -18.56
C LEU A 452 8.01 12.91 -18.69
N ASN A 453 7.55 13.03 -19.94
CA ASN A 453 6.24 13.55 -20.26
C ASN A 453 5.13 12.65 -19.70
N ASN A 454 3.98 13.25 -19.40
CA ASN A 454 2.77 12.60 -18.89
C ASN A 454 2.99 11.77 -17.61
N PRO A 455 3.57 12.36 -16.55
CA PRO A 455 3.87 11.62 -15.33
C PRO A 455 2.62 11.15 -14.56
N SER A 456 1.42 11.62 -14.90
CA SER A 456 0.14 11.17 -14.32
C SER A 456 -0.71 10.30 -15.26
N ALA A 457 -0.23 9.99 -16.46
CA ALA A 457 -0.99 9.19 -17.42
C ALA A 457 -0.89 7.68 -17.14
N ASP A 458 -1.72 6.90 -17.83
CA ASP A 458 -1.71 5.45 -17.74
C ASP A 458 -0.58 4.78 -18.56
N SER A 459 -0.40 3.48 -18.33
CA SER A 459 0.42 2.64 -19.20
C SER A 459 -0.35 2.27 -20.47
N LEU A 460 0.10 2.74 -21.63
CA LEU A 460 -0.56 2.46 -22.91
C LEU A 460 -0.07 1.17 -23.61
N GLY A 461 0.83 0.40 -22.97
CA GLY A 461 1.44 -0.80 -23.55
C GLY A 461 2.10 -0.53 -24.91
N ARG A 462 2.04 -1.49 -25.84
CA ARG A 462 2.65 -1.46 -27.18
C ARG A 462 1.88 -0.66 -28.25
N THR A 463 1.05 0.29 -27.85
CA THR A 463 0.30 1.13 -28.81
C THR A 463 1.10 2.40 -29.16
N SER A 464 1.46 3.17 -28.15
CA SER A 464 2.20 4.43 -28.29
C SER A 464 2.99 4.73 -27.03
N PHE A 465 4.25 5.14 -27.19
CA PHE A 465 4.98 5.75 -26.06
C PHE A 465 4.59 7.22 -25.86
N ALA A 466 4.02 7.88 -26.88
CA ALA A 466 3.47 9.22 -26.75
C ALA A 466 2.13 9.14 -25.99
N GLY A 467 2.03 9.90 -24.90
CA GLY A 467 0.87 9.87 -24.00
C GLY A 467 0.96 8.83 -22.87
N SER A 468 1.90 7.88 -22.94
CA SER A 468 2.10 6.90 -21.87
C SER A 468 2.86 7.51 -20.69
N MET A 469 2.65 6.94 -19.51
CA MET A 469 3.50 7.20 -18.35
C MET A 469 4.99 6.95 -18.63
N PRO A 470 5.91 7.65 -17.95
CA PRO A 470 7.34 7.45 -18.12
C PRO A 470 7.79 6.09 -17.57
N PHE A 471 8.77 5.47 -18.26
CA PHE A 471 9.45 4.24 -17.85
C PHE A 471 10.97 4.42 -17.87
N SER A 472 11.47 5.40 -17.10
CA SER A 472 12.86 5.83 -17.13
C SER A 472 13.63 5.40 -15.88
N VAL A 473 14.84 4.88 -16.05
CA VAL A 473 15.81 4.70 -14.95
C VAL A 473 16.62 5.98 -14.69
N GLY A 474 16.53 6.97 -15.59
CA GLY A 474 17.04 8.32 -15.44
C GLY A 474 18.36 8.60 -16.17
N LEU A 475 18.47 9.81 -16.72
CA LEU A 475 19.64 10.28 -17.49
C LEU A 475 20.98 10.13 -16.75
N LEU A 476 20.99 10.26 -15.43
CA LEU A 476 22.21 10.12 -14.64
C LEU A 476 22.82 8.72 -14.70
N LEU A 477 21.99 7.69 -14.79
CA LEU A 477 22.49 6.33 -14.94
C LEU A 477 23.09 6.13 -16.33
N LEU A 478 22.55 6.77 -17.38
CA LEU A 478 23.17 6.80 -18.70
C LEU A 478 24.55 7.49 -18.66
N ILE A 479 24.65 8.67 -18.06
CA ILE A 479 25.94 9.37 -17.89
C ILE A 479 26.92 8.48 -17.13
N GLY A 480 26.47 7.83 -16.05
CA GLY A 480 27.27 6.88 -15.28
C GLY A 480 27.78 5.69 -16.11
N ILE A 481 26.94 5.12 -16.98
CA ILE A 481 27.33 4.06 -17.91
C ILE A 481 28.41 4.57 -18.87
N LEU A 482 28.19 5.73 -19.51
CA LEU A 482 29.15 6.30 -20.46
C LEU A 482 30.51 6.59 -19.79
N LEU A 483 30.50 7.19 -18.60
CA LEU A 483 31.72 7.42 -17.82
C LEU A 483 32.41 6.09 -17.46
N PHE A 484 31.65 5.05 -17.11
CA PHE A 484 32.21 3.74 -16.78
C PHE A 484 32.84 3.04 -17.99
N VAL A 485 32.20 3.12 -19.15
CA VAL A 485 32.73 2.58 -20.41
C VAL A 485 34.02 3.29 -20.79
N LEU A 486 34.07 4.63 -20.69
CA LEU A 486 35.29 5.42 -20.90
C LEU A 486 36.41 5.00 -19.93
N LEU A 487 36.09 4.76 -18.66
CA LEU A 487 37.04 4.27 -17.66
C LEU A 487 37.59 2.87 -17.99
N CYS A 488 36.81 2.00 -18.62
CA CYS A 488 37.27 0.67 -19.01
C CYS A 488 38.39 0.71 -20.07
N PHE A 489 38.51 1.79 -20.84
CA PHE A 489 39.59 1.99 -21.82
C PHE A 489 40.87 2.56 -21.19
N ARG A 490 40.83 3.07 -19.96
CA ARG A 490 42.02 3.58 -19.26
C ARG A 490 42.84 2.44 -18.67
N LYS A 491 44.10 2.34 -19.07
CA LYS A 491 45.01 1.24 -18.65
C LYS A 491 45.27 1.22 -17.14
N GLU A 492 45.27 2.38 -16.49
CA GLU A 492 45.58 2.58 -15.07
C GLU A 492 44.59 1.93 -14.09
N HIS A 493 43.39 1.58 -14.55
CA HIS A 493 42.34 1.00 -13.70
C HIS A 493 41.97 -0.44 -14.07
N LYS A 494 42.75 -1.08 -14.95
CA LYS A 494 42.49 -2.45 -15.38
C LYS A 494 42.59 -3.42 -14.19
N ASN A 495 41.56 -4.24 -13.99
CA ASN A 495 41.49 -5.33 -13.01
C ASN A 495 41.43 -4.98 -11.52
N THR A 496 40.95 -3.80 -11.13
CA THR A 496 40.66 -3.51 -9.71
C THR A 496 39.35 -4.17 -9.23
N PHE A 497 39.21 -4.39 -7.91
CA PHE A 497 37.99 -4.91 -7.29
C PHE A 497 36.74 -4.11 -7.71
N HIS A 498 36.82 -2.77 -7.65
CA HIS A 498 35.71 -1.90 -8.04
C HIS A 498 35.40 -1.99 -9.54
N MET A 499 36.41 -2.02 -10.42
CA MET A 499 36.15 -2.15 -11.86
C MET A 499 35.51 -3.49 -12.21
N ASN A 500 35.92 -4.59 -11.58
CA ASN A 500 35.26 -5.88 -11.78
C ASN A 500 33.81 -5.87 -11.29
N MET A 501 33.56 -5.30 -10.11
CA MET A 501 32.20 -5.14 -9.59
C MET A 501 31.33 -4.28 -10.51
N GLY A 502 31.86 -3.16 -11.02
CA GLY A 502 31.16 -2.28 -11.96
C GLY A 502 30.84 -2.98 -13.29
N LYS A 503 31.73 -3.83 -13.82
CA LYS A 503 31.45 -4.65 -15.02
C LYS A 503 30.32 -5.65 -14.78
N TRP A 504 30.33 -6.31 -13.64
CA TRP A 504 29.25 -7.23 -13.23
C TRP A 504 27.91 -6.52 -13.14
N CYS A 505 27.89 -5.38 -12.45
CA CYS A 505 26.67 -4.59 -12.30
C CYS A 505 26.21 -3.98 -13.63
N LEU A 506 27.14 -3.56 -14.51
CA LEU A 506 26.79 -3.12 -15.86
C LEU A 506 26.11 -4.24 -16.66
N GLY A 507 26.65 -5.46 -16.63
CA GLY A 507 26.06 -6.60 -17.32
C GLY A 507 24.66 -6.96 -16.82
N LEU A 508 24.49 -7.05 -15.49
CA LEU A 508 23.17 -7.34 -14.88
C LEU A 508 22.17 -6.20 -15.09
N GLY A 509 22.62 -4.95 -15.02
CA GLY A 509 21.79 -3.77 -15.29
C GLY A 509 21.36 -3.70 -16.75
N ALA A 510 22.27 -3.94 -17.70
CA ALA A 510 21.96 -4.02 -19.12
C ALA A 510 21.02 -5.18 -19.44
N PHE A 511 21.22 -6.34 -18.81
CA PHE A 511 20.28 -7.46 -18.91
C PHE A 511 18.90 -7.10 -18.38
N SER A 512 18.81 -6.39 -17.26
CA SER A 512 17.52 -5.94 -16.69
C SER A 512 16.80 -4.96 -17.63
N LEU A 513 17.52 -4.00 -18.23
CA LEU A 513 16.95 -3.13 -19.26
C LEU A 513 16.48 -3.94 -20.48
N TYR A 514 17.31 -4.87 -20.95
CA TYR A 514 16.93 -5.73 -22.07
C TYR A 514 15.67 -6.55 -21.75
N ALA A 515 15.61 -7.18 -20.58
CA ALA A 515 14.45 -7.95 -20.09
C ALA A 515 13.18 -7.10 -19.94
N SER A 516 13.29 -5.81 -19.63
CA SER A 516 12.13 -4.91 -19.60
C SER A 516 11.66 -4.45 -21.00
N SER A 517 12.48 -4.65 -22.03
CA SER A 517 12.27 -4.03 -23.34
C SER A 517 11.35 -4.84 -24.26
N VAL A 518 10.75 -4.14 -25.23
CA VAL A 518 10.01 -4.75 -26.37
C VAL A 518 10.85 -5.72 -27.22
N TYR A 519 12.18 -5.71 -27.05
CA TYR A 519 13.10 -6.58 -27.80
C TYR A 519 13.45 -7.87 -27.04
N PHE A 520 13.01 -8.02 -25.80
CA PHE A 520 13.11 -9.30 -25.12
C PHE A 520 12.07 -10.26 -25.70
N PRO A 521 12.41 -11.54 -25.95
CA PRO A 521 11.51 -12.49 -26.61
C PRO A 521 10.41 -13.02 -25.67
N TRP A 522 9.72 -12.14 -24.94
CA TRP A 522 8.62 -12.52 -24.03
C TRP A 522 7.53 -13.30 -24.75
N GLU A 523 7.17 -12.91 -25.97
CA GLU A 523 6.18 -13.64 -26.77
C GLU A 523 6.61 -15.09 -27.02
N THR A 524 7.86 -15.31 -27.42
CA THR A 524 8.39 -16.68 -27.64
C THR A 524 8.45 -17.47 -26.34
N ILE A 525 8.82 -16.82 -25.23
CA ILE A 525 8.88 -17.46 -23.89
C ILE A 525 7.48 -17.86 -23.43
N GLN A 526 6.49 -16.99 -23.56
CA GLN A 526 5.11 -17.23 -23.14
C GLN A 526 4.40 -18.27 -24.02
N ARG A 527 4.85 -18.50 -25.26
CA ARG A 527 4.39 -19.63 -26.09
C ARG A 527 4.87 -21.00 -25.57
N ILE A 528 5.92 -21.04 -24.75
CA ILE A 528 6.44 -22.29 -24.17
C ILE A 528 5.75 -22.52 -22.82
N SER A 529 4.81 -23.47 -22.77
CA SER A 529 3.92 -23.70 -21.62
C SER A 529 4.64 -23.77 -20.25
N PHE A 530 5.78 -24.48 -20.15
CA PHE A 530 6.56 -24.55 -18.92
C PHE A 530 7.18 -23.21 -18.50
N LEU A 531 7.63 -22.38 -19.46
CA LEU A 531 8.20 -21.07 -19.16
C LEU A 531 7.11 -20.03 -18.91
N ASN A 532 5.95 -20.17 -19.54
CA ASN A 532 4.80 -19.30 -19.33
C ASN A 532 4.33 -19.32 -17.87
N LEU A 533 4.40 -20.48 -17.20
CA LEU A 533 4.08 -20.64 -15.77
C LEU A 533 4.81 -19.63 -14.86
N PHE A 534 6.02 -19.21 -15.26
CA PHE A 534 6.82 -18.22 -14.54
C PHE A 534 6.71 -16.83 -15.16
N ALA A 535 6.69 -16.73 -16.50
CA ALA A 535 6.66 -15.45 -17.19
C ALA A 535 5.36 -14.70 -16.90
N GLU A 536 4.21 -15.35 -16.98
CA GLU A 536 2.89 -14.72 -16.79
C GLU A 536 2.75 -14.05 -15.42
N LYS A 537 3.30 -14.67 -14.36
CA LYS A 537 3.29 -14.12 -13.00
C LYS A 537 4.08 -12.82 -12.84
N ILE A 538 4.98 -12.52 -13.76
CA ILE A 538 5.71 -11.25 -13.76
C ILE A 538 4.76 -10.09 -14.14
N GLN A 539 3.66 -10.32 -14.86
CA GLN A 539 2.63 -9.35 -15.33
C GLN A 539 3.14 -8.14 -16.15
N PHE A 540 4.19 -7.44 -15.70
CA PHE A 540 4.75 -6.24 -16.30
C PHE A 540 6.26 -6.33 -16.48
N ALA A 541 6.76 -6.16 -17.71
CA ALA A 541 8.19 -6.17 -17.99
C ALA A 541 8.93 -4.98 -17.33
N SER A 542 8.21 -3.89 -17.02
CA SER A 542 8.75 -2.76 -16.26
C SER A 542 9.25 -3.13 -14.86
N ARG A 543 8.82 -4.27 -14.28
CA ARG A 543 9.29 -4.77 -12.97
C ARG A 543 10.78 -5.17 -12.96
N PHE A 544 11.45 -5.19 -14.10
CA PHE A 544 12.91 -5.32 -14.17
C PHE A 544 13.67 -3.99 -13.96
N LEU A 545 12.99 -2.85 -14.08
CA LEU A 545 13.61 -1.52 -13.96
C LEU A 545 14.16 -1.20 -12.56
N PRO A 546 13.57 -1.65 -11.42
CA PRO A 546 14.21 -1.52 -10.11
C PRO A 546 15.57 -2.20 -10.02
N PHE A 547 15.72 -3.37 -10.65
CA PHE A 547 16.99 -4.10 -10.71
C PHE A 547 17.98 -3.39 -11.62
N ALA A 548 17.53 -2.82 -12.74
CA ALA A 548 18.35 -1.95 -13.57
C ALA A 548 18.89 -0.76 -12.76
N SER A 549 18.03 -0.03 -12.04
CA SER A 549 18.42 1.10 -11.18
C SER A 549 19.40 0.68 -10.07
N LEU A 550 19.19 -0.49 -9.46
CA LEU A 550 20.09 -1.06 -8.44
C LEU A 550 21.52 -1.28 -8.99
N PHE A 551 21.63 -2.05 -10.06
CA PHE A 551 22.95 -2.44 -10.59
C PHE A 551 23.64 -1.25 -11.29
N LEU A 552 22.93 -0.50 -12.13
CA LEU A 552 23.49 0.65 -12.81
C LEU A 552 23.87 1.78 -11.84
N GLY A 553 23.16 1.93 -10.72
CA GLY A 553 23.52 2.87 -9.66
C GLY A 553 24.91 2.59 -9.07
N ILE A 554 25.27 1.31 -8.88
CA ILE A 554 26.62 0.93 -8.44
C ILE A 554 27.65 1.24 -9.53
N THR A 555 27.40 0.84 -10.78
CA THR A 555 28.29 1.12 -11.92
C THR A 555 28.57 2.63 -12.04
N ALA A 556 27.52 3.45 -12.01
CA ALA A 556 27.61 4.90 -12.05
C ALA A 556 28.41 5.45 -10.87
N SER A 557 28.16 4.97 -9.64
CA SER A 557 28.87 5.45 -8.45
C SER A 557 30.38 5.18 -8.50
N ILE A 558 30.79 4.02 -9.03
CA ILE A 558 32.19 3.66 -9.23
C ILE A 558 32.80 4.58 -10.29
N ALA A 559 32.08 4.81 -11.39
CA ALA A 559 32.54 5.68 -12.46
C ALA A 559 32.77 7.11 -11.96
N ILE A 560 31.78 7.71 -11.29
CA ILE A 560 31.86 9.07 -10.74
C ILE A 560 33.04 9.21 -9.77
N TYR A 561 33.30 8.19 -8.96
CA TYR A 561 34.38 8.24 -7.98
C TYR A 561 35.78 8.14 -8.60
N TYR A 562 35.94 7.33 -9.66
CA TYR A 562 37.24 7.07 -10.30
C TYR A 562 37.52 7.90 -11.56
N PHE A 563 36.53 8.61 -12.11
CA PHE A 563 36.69 9.32 -13.37
C PHE A 563 37.80 10.40 -13.32
N PHE A 564 37.91 11.10 -12.20
CA PHE A 564 38.98 12.06 -11.93
C PHE A 564 39.82 11.62 -10.72
N GLU A 565 41.14 11.58 -10.92
CA GLU A 565 42.09 11.35 -9.81
C GLU A 565 42.15 12.56 -8.88
N ASN A 566 42.14 13.77 -9.47
CA ASN A 566 42.15 15.03 -8.73
C ASN A 566 40.89 15.16 -7.85
N ARG A 567 41.11 15.41 -6.56
CA ARG A 567 40.06 15.50 -5.56
C ARG A 567 39.04 16.60 -5.87
N ASP A 568 39.47 17.76 -6.37
CA ASP A 568 38.58 18.91 -6.58
C ASP A 568 37.77 18.77 -7.86
N GLN A 569 38.37 18.23 -8.93
CA GLN A 569 37.62 17.84 -10.13
C GLN A 569 36.54 16.78 -9.82
N ARG A 570 36.87 15.77 -8.99
CA ARG A 570 35.88 14.78 -8.54
C ARG A 570 34.76 15.40 -7.71
N LYS A 571 35.07 16.33 -6.80
CA LYS A 571 34.03 17.05 -6.03
C LYS A 571 33.12 17.85 -6.97
N MET A 572 33.70 18.55 -7.95
CA MET A 572 32.97 19.32 -8.94
C MET A 572 32.06 18.41 -9.78
N LEU A 573 32.55 17.25 -10.21
CA LEU A 573 31.73 16.25 -10.91
C LEU A 573 30.58 15.75 -10.02
N CYS A 574 30.85 15.44 -8.75
CA CYS A 574 29.80 15.04 -7.81
C CYS A 574 28.76 16.15 -7.58
N LEU A 575 29.19 17.41 -7.52
CA LEU A 575 28.31 18.56 -7.36
C LEU A 575 27.44 18.75 -8.61
N LEU A 576 28.05 18.74 -9.80
CA LEU A 576 27.35 18.87 -11.08
C LEU A 576 26.30 17.78 -11.26
N LEU A 577 26.68 16.52 -11.04
CA LEU A 577 25.75 15.40 -11.12
C LEU A 577 24.71 15.44 -9.99
N GLY A 578 25.08 15.91 -8.80
CA GLY A 578 24.14 16.14 -7.71
C GLY A 578 23.06 17.16 -8.08
N VAL A 579 23.45 18.30 -8.66
CA VAL A 579 22.52 19.32 -9.16
C VAL A 579 21.63 18.76 -10.26
N LEU A 580 22.19 17.99 -11.21
CA LEU A 580 21.41 17.36 -12.27
C LEU A 580 20.43 16.31 -11.73
N LEU A 581 20.82 15.54 -10.70
CA LEU A 581 19.94 14.59 -10.01
C LEU A 581 18.75 15.30 -9.39
N LEU A 582 19.00 16.40 -8.69
CA LEU A 582 17.95 17.21 -8.05
C LEU A 582 17.08 17.89 -9.10
N TYR A 583 17.66 18.46 -10.15
CA TYR A 583 16.90 19.07 -11.23
C TYR A 583 15.96 18.07 -11.90
N THR A 584 16.47 16.92 -12.30
CA THR A 584 15.66 15.90 -12.98
C THR A 584 14.55 15.38 -12.06
N SER A 585 14.88 14.93 -10.85
CA SER A 585 13.88 14.42 -9.90
C SER A 585 12.86 15.48 -9.49
N GLY A 586 13.31 16.71 -9.25
CA GLY A 586 12.45 17.85 -8.94
C GLY A 586 11.51 18.21 -10.08
N LYS A 587 12.01 18.21 -11.33
CA LYS A 587 11.18 18.40 -12.53
C LYS A 587 10.06 17.35 -12.59
N TYR A 588 10.41 16.06 -12.46
CA TYR A 588 9.40 14.99 -12.47
C TYR A 588 8.35 15.16 -11.37
N MET A 589 8.77 15.41 -10.11
CA MET A 589 7.83 15.58 -9.00
C MET A 589 6.95 16.82 -9.18
N SER A 590 7.51 17.90 -9.73
CA SER A 590 6.76 19.11 -10.07
C SER A 590 5.73 18.84 -11.17
N ASP A 591 6.14 18.19 -12.26
CA ASP A 591 5.23 17.88 -13.37
C ASP A 591 4.12 16.91 -12.91
N PHE A 592 4.45 15.91 -12.10
CA PHE A 592 3.48 15.01 -11.49
C PHE A 592 2.49 15.79 -10.62
N ALA A 593 2.97 16.62 -9.70
CA ALA A 593 2.11 17.41 -8.82
C ALA A 593 1.18 18.38 -9.58
N ASN A 594 1.59 18.89 -10.74
CA ASN A 594 0.77 19.79 -11.55
C ASN A 594 -0.19 19.07 -12.52
N SER A 595 -0.02 17.76 -12.74
CA SER A 595 -0.80 16.99 -13.73
C SER A 595 -1.63 15.86 -13.12
N ALA A 596 -1.33 15.45 -11.88
CA ALA A 596 -2.14 14.48 -11.16
C ALA A 596 -3.38 15.16 -10.59
N ASN A 597 -4.54 14.49 -10.74
CA ASN A 597 -5.76 14.90 -10.05
C ASN A 597 -5.59 14.74 -8.54
N THR A 598 -6.36 15.50 -7.76
CA THR A 598 -6.48 15.23 -6.32
C THR A 598 -7.18 13.89 -6.13
N PHE A 599 -6.59 13.01 -5.32
CA PHE A 599 -7.24 11.77 -4.90
C PHE A 599 -8.07 11.98 -3.64
N VAL A 600 -7.44 12.53 -2.59
CA VAL A 600 -8.15 12.98 -1.40
C VAL A 600 -7.57 14.28 -0.87
N ASP A 601 -8.41 15.06 -0.23
CA ASP A 601 -8.09 16.22 0.58
C ASP A 601 -8.68 16.06 1.98
N TRP A 602 -8.61 17.12 2.79
CA TRP A 602 -9.04 17.05 4.18
C TRP A 602 -10.53 16.77 4.35
N ASP A 603 -11.35 17.17 3.37
CA ASP A 603 -12.81 17.12 3.43
C ASP A 603 -13.33 15.72 3.07
N ASN A 604 -12.58 14.97 2.24
CA ASN A 604 -12.97 13.66 1.72
C ASN A 604 -11.97 12.51 2.01
N GLN A 605 -11.00 12.70 2.90
CA GLN A 605 -9.95 11.71 3.20
C GLN A 605 -10.43 10.32 3.65
N MET A 606 -11.71 10.16 3.95
CA MET A 606 -12.28 8.86 4.33
C MET A 606 -13.02 8.16 3.18
N ASP A 607 -13.35 8.85 2.09
CA ASP A 607 -14.21 8.33 1.02
C ASP A 607 -13.60 7.07 0.34
N HIS A 608 -12.28 7.00 0.24
CA HIS A 608 -11.57 5.87 -0.36
C HIS A 608 -11.05 4.83 0.67
N ALA A 609 -11.53 4.86 1.91
CA ALA A 609 -11.07 3.95 2.96
C ALA A 609 -11.57 2.51 2.81
N ARG A 610 -12.63 2.29 2.01
CA ARG A 610 -13.22 0.96 1.76
C ARG A 610 -12.99 0.43 0.35
N ASP A 611 -12.28 1.19 -0.48
CA ASP A 611 -12.04 0.85 -1.87
C ASP A 611 -11.18 -0.40 -2.03
N THR A 612 -11.43 -1.13 -3.11
CA THR A 612 -10.75 -2.38 -3.44
C THR A 612 -10.45 -2.44 -4.93
N ASP A 613 -9.38 -3.13 -5.30
CA ASP A 613 -9.02 -3.45 -6.68
C ASP A 613 -9.80 -4.67 -7.22
N MET A 614 -10.57 -5.35 -6.37
CA MET A 614 -11.36 -6.55 -6.66
C MET A 614 -10.55 -7.76 -7.15
N LEU A 615 -9.22 -7.65 -7.31
CA LEU A 615 -8.34 -8.68 -7.85
C LEU A 615 -8.29 -9.97 -7.01
N TYR A 616 -8.57 -9.88 -5.70
CA TYR A 616 -8.54 -11.02 -4.76
C TYR A 616 -9.94 -11.58 -4.46
N LEU A 617 -10.94 -11.30 -5.31
CA LEU A 617 -12.22 -12.01 -5.27
C LEU A 617 -12.10 -13.38 -5.96
N ILE A 618 -12.82 -14.38 -5.45
CA ILE A 618 -12.86 -15.73 -6.04
C ILE A 618 -14.03 -15.77 -7.03
N SER A 619 -13.78 -16.28 -8.23
CA SER A 619 -14.77 -16.38 -9.30
C SER A 619 -14.58 -17.68 -10.07
N ASP A 620 -15.68 -18.32 -10.43
CA ASP A 620 -15.66 -19.50 -11.28
C ASP A 620 -15.28 -19.13 -12.72
N ASN A 621 -14.20 -19.74 -13.23
CA ASN A 621 -13.89 -19.86 -14.67
C ASN A 621 -14.03 -18.60 -15.53
N GLY A 622 -13.51 -17.45 -15.07
CA GLY A 622 -13.45 -16.24 -15.90
C GLY A 622 -14.80 -15.56 -16.11
N ALA A 623 -15.77 -15.78 -15.21
CA ALA A 623 -17.01 -15.02 -15.19
C ALA A 623 -16.69 -13.52 -15.03
N TYR A 624 -17.12 -12.73 -16.02
CA TYR A 624 -17.04 -11.27 -15.93
C TYR A 624 -18.07 -10.76 -14.93
N VAL A 625 -17.61 -9.97 -13.96
CA VAL A 625 -18.49 -9.31 -13.00
C VAL A 625 -18.30 -7.80 -13.13
N SER A 626 -19.40 -7.08 -13.29
CA SER A 626 -19.37 -5.63 -13.43
C SER A 626 -19.06 -4.98 -12.09
N VAL A 627 -17.90 -4.33 -11.98
CA VAL A 627 -17.50 -3.52 -10.82
C VAL A 627 -18.60 -2.52 -10.43
N ARG A 628 -19.27 -1.91 -11.42
CA ARG A 628 -20.39 -0.99 -11.18
C ARG A 628 -21.55 -1.69 -10.48
N GLN A 629 -21.90 -2.90 -10.90
CA GLN A 629 -22.99 -3.67 -10.27
C GLN A 629 -22.59 -4.15 -8.87
N MET A 630 -21.35 -4.59 -8.67
CA MET A 630 -20.84 -4.95 -7.34
C MET A 630 -20.85 -3.78 -6.38
N ASN A 631 -20.55 -2.57 -6.84
CA ASN A 631 -20.59 -1.38 -6.01
C ASN A 631 -22.02 -0.87 -5.75
N ALA A 632 -22.98 -1.25 -6.59
CA ALA A 632 -24.39 -0.83 -6.50
C ALA A 632 -25.28 -1.84 -5.76
N GLN A 633 -24.75 -3.00 -5.35
CA GLN A 633 -25.53 -4.01 -4.67
C GLN A 633 -25.97 -3.54 -3.27
N ASP A 634 -27.19 -3.90 -2.88
CA ASP A 634 -27.72 -3.71 -1.52
C ASP A 634 -27.04 -4.65 -0.52
N THR A 635 -27.39 -4.57 0.76
CA THR A 635 -26.87 -5.42 1.84
C THR A 635 -27.90 -6.39 2.42
N ALA A 636 -29.06 -6.56 1.78
CA ALA A 636 -30.08 -7.51 2.23
C ALA A 636 -29.66 -8.95 1.94
N PHE A 637 -30.27 -9.89 2.64
CA PHE A 637 -30.25 -11.30 2.29
C PHE A 637 -31.25 -11.55 1.15
N HIS A 638 -30.85 -12.32 0.13
CA HIS A 638 -31.71 -12.64 -1.01
C HIS A 638 -32.06 -14.12 -0.99
N GLY A 639 -33.34 -14.44 -0.86
CA GLY A 639 -33.84 -15.82 -0.89
C GLY A 639 -34.29 -16.24 -2.29
N SER A 640 -34.28 -17.54 -2.57
CA SER A 640 -35.02 -18.12 -3.69
C SER A 640 -36.53 -17.83 -3.59
N GLU A 641 -37.25 -17.93 -4.70
CA GLU A 641 -38.70 -17.65 -4.75
C GLU A 641 -39.48 -18.48 -3.70
N GLY A 642 -40.37 -17.82 -2.94
CA GLY A 642 -41.18 -18.46 -1.89
C GLY A 642 -40.54 -18.52 -0.49
N LEU A 643 -39.38 -17.89 -0.30
CA LEU A 643 -38.68 -17.81 0.98
C LEU A 643 -38.95 -16.46 1.67
N GLU A 644 -39.45 -16.51 2.91
CA GLU A 644 -39.59 -15.35 3.79
C GLU A 644 -38.37 -15.31 4.73
N LEU A 645 -37.69 -14.16 4.83
CA LEU A 645 -36.47 -13.95 5.63
C LEU A 645 -36.72 -12.92 6.72
N PHE A 646 -36.28 -13.20 7.95
CA PHE A 646 -36.44 -12.35 9.13
C PHE A 646 -35.35 -12.64 10.17
N ASP A 647 -35.29 -11.88 11.25
CA ASP A 647 -34.21 -11.90 12.25
C ASP A 647 -32.80 -11.78 11.61
N CYS A 648 -32.69 -10.98 10.54
CA CYS A 648 -31.44 -10.79 9.82
C CYS A 648 -30.47 -9.91 10.61
N TYR A 649 -29.18 -10.27 10.61
CA TYR A 649 -28.12 -9.43 11.16
C TYR A 649 -26.78 -9.63 10.43
N ARG A 650 -25.91 -8.62 10.50
CA ARG A 650 -24.53 -8.66 10.01
C ARG A 650 -23.62 -7.82 10.89
N ASP A 651 -22.59 -8.44 11.43
CA ASP A 651 -21.50 -7.80 12.17
C ASP A 651 -20.15 -8.36 11.70
N GLY A 652 -19.44 -7.57 10.90
CA GLY A 652 -18.19 -7.99 10.27
C GLY A 652 -18.36 -9.24 9.40
N THR A 653 -17.69 -10.33 9.77
CA THR A 653 -17.83 -11.63 9.08
C THR A 653 -18.94 -12.51 9.63
N ASP A 654 -19.50 -12.16 10.79
CA ASP A 654 -20.57 -12.91 11.42
C ASP A 654 -21.92 -12.38 10.90
N ALA A 655 -22.71 -13.25 10.29
CA ALA A 655 -24.00 -12.88 9.70
C ALA A 655 -24.99 -14.02 9.88
N GLY A 656 -26.28 -13.73 9.91
CA GLY A 656 -27.30 -14.76 10.04
C GLY A 656 -28.70 -14.25 9.74
N CYS A 657 -29.60 -15.19 9.50
CA CYS A 657 -31.03 -14.92 9.36
C CYS A 657 -31.85 -16.18 9.66
N SER A 658 -33.11 -15.95 10.03
CA SER A 658 -34.17 -16.96 10.08
C SER A 658 -34.94 -16.98 8.76
N TYR A 659 -35.45 -18.13 8.37
CA TYR A 659 -36.22 -18.29 7.14
C TYR A 659 -37.46 -19.16 7.34
N ARG A 660 -38.46 -18.92 6.48
CA ARG A 660 -39.66 -19.76 6.33
C ARG A 660 -39.88 -20.07 4.85
N ASN A 661 -39.90 -21.36 4.51
CA ASN A 661 -40.10 -21.85 3.15
C ASN A 661 -41.59 -22.22 2.93
N THR A 662 -42.23 -21.54 1.99
CA THR A 662 -43.67 -21.71 1.73
C THR A 662 -44.00 -22.58 0.52
N ILE A 663 -43.02 -22.86 -0.35
CA ILE A 663 -43.24 -23.53 -1.65
C ILE A 663 -42.58 -24.92 -1.69
N GLY A 664 -41.57 -25.17 -0.85
CA GLY A 664 -40.81 -26.43 -0.83
C GLY A 664 -39.88 -26.57 -2.05
N GLY A 665 -38.84 -27.42 -1.94
CA GLY A 665 -37.86 -27.64 -3.01
C GLY A 665 -36.47 -27.06 -2.74
N ASP A 666 -35.62 -27.01 -3.78
CA ASP A 666 -34.22 -26.56 -3.70
C ASP A 666 -34.14 -25.05 -3.40
N ALA A 667 -34.17 -24.68 -2.12
CA ALA A 667 -34.11 -23.30 -1.65
C ALA A 667 -32.67 -22.86 -1.35
N TYR A 668 -32.38 -21.56 -1.54
CA TYR A 668 -31.10 -20.97 -1.19
C TYR A 668 -31.23 -19.56 -0.63
N ILE A 669 -30.19 -19.12 0.07
CA ILE A 669 -30.03 -17.76 0.57
C ILE A 669 -28.68 -17.21 0.08
N ASP A 670 -28.69 -16.05 -0.56
CA ASP A 670 -27.49 -15.26 -0.86
C ASP A 670 -27.26 -14.26 0.29
N VAL A 671 -26.19 -14.51 1.04
CA VAL A 671 -25.76 -13.70 2.18
C VAL A 671 -25.04 -12.45 1.66
N PRO A 672 -25.18 -11.27 2.31
CA PRO A 672 -24.47 -10.03 1.98
C PRO A 672 -22.97 -10.05 2.37
N LEU A 673 -22.28 -11.12 1.97
CA LEU A 673 -20.84 -11.35 2.11
C LEU A 673 -20.33 -12.00 0.81
N TYR A 674 -19.12 -11.69 0.37
CA TYR A 674 -18.53 -12.40 -0.76
C TYR A 674 -18.12 -13.81 -0.40
N TYR A 675 -18.27 -14.72 -1.37
CA TYR A 675 -17.84 -16.09 -1.22
C TYR A 675 -16.32 -16.19 -1.05
N TYR A 676 -15.91 -16.75 0.09
CA TYR A 676 -14.53 -17.09 0.40
C TYR A 676 -14.46 -18.44 1.11
N PRO A 677 -13.35 -19.20 0.95
CA PRO A 677 -13.14 -20.39 1.76
C PRO A 677 -13.07 -19.99 3.23
N TYR A 678 -13.45 -20.93 4.11
CA TYR A 678 -13.45 -20.76 5.56
C TYR A 678 -14.55 -19.83 6.12
N LEU A 679 -15.39 -19.24 5.26
CA LEU A 679 -16.72 -18.80 5.68
C LEU A 679 -17.64 -20.03 5.70
N HIS A 680 -17.88 -20.55 6.91
CA HIS A 680 -18.73 -21.71 7.12
C HIS A 680 -20.11 -21.26 7.57
N VAL A 681 -21.13 -21.97 7.11
CA VAL A 681 -22.52 -21.69 7.44
C VAL A 681 -23.10 -22.88 8.16
N TYR A 682 -23.76 -22.62 9.28
CA TYR A 682 -24.36 -23.63 10.14
C TYR A 682 -25.86 -23.41 10.24
N ASP A 683 -26.61 -24.51 10.32
CA ASP A 683 -28.03 -24.48 10.69
C ASP A 683 -28.21 -24.33 12.22
N GLN A 684 -29.47 -24.24 12.66
CA GLN A 684 -29.86 -24.17 14.06
C GLN A 684 -29.39 -25.36 14.93
N ASP A 685 -29.17 -26.53 14.31
CA ASP A 685 -28.70 -27.76 14.97
C ASP A 685 -27.17 -27.86 14.98
N GLY A 686 -26.48 -26.91 14.35
CA GLY A 686 -25.02 -26.86 14.22
C GLY A 686 -24.47 -27.72 13.08
N ASN A 687 -25.30 -28.21 12.15
CA ASN A 687 -24.83 -28.89 10.96
C ASN A 687 -24.33 -27.88 9.93
N GLN A 688 -23.22 -28.19 9.28
CA GLN A 688 -22.65 -27.34 8.25
C GLN A 688 -23.44 -27.46 6.95
N LEU A 689 -23.87 -26.32 6.40
CA LEU A 689 -24.59 -26.21 5.14
C LEU A 689 -23.64 -26.08 3.94
N ALA A 690 -24.10 -26.51 2.76
CA ALA A 690 -23.34 -26.41 1.53
C ALA A 690 -23.38 -24.96 0.99
N THR A 691 -22.22 -24.48 0.51
CA THR A 691 -22.06 -23.11 0.02
C THR A 691 -21.53 -23.06 -1.41
N SER A 692 -21.94 -22.08 -2.19
CA SER A 692 -21.47 -21.85 -3.57
C SER A 692 -21.41 -20.36 -3.91
N HIS A 693 -21.01 -20.04 -5.15
CA HIS A 693 -21.11 -18.69 -5.69
C HIS A 693 -22.57 -18.34 -6.00
N GLY A 694 -23.04 -17.23 -5.44
CA GLY A 694 -24.32 -16.60 -5.75
C GLY A 694 -24.17 -15.45 -6.74
N ASP A 695 -25.22 -14.65 -6.85
CA ASP A 695 -25.23 -13.50 -7.75
C ASP A 695 -24.20 -12.46 -7.27
N LEU A 696 -23.49 -11.82 -8.21
CA LEU A 696 -22.41 -10.86 -7.92
C LEU A 696 -21.35 -11.39 -6.93
N LEU A 697 -21.07 -12.69 -6.94
CA LEU A 697 -20.09 -13.39 -6.09
C LEU A 697 -20.47 -13.45 -4.60
N ARG A 698 -21.75 -13.23 -4.25
CA ARG A 698 -22.25 -13.43 -2.89
C ARG A 698 -22.08 -14.88 -2.43
N LEU A 699 -22.00 -15.07 -1.12
CA LEU A 699 -22.01 -16.38 -0.48
C LEU A 699 -23.43 -16.96 -0.57
N ARG A 700 -23.63 -17.92 -1.49
CA ARG A 700 -24.88 -18.67 -1.61
C ARG A 700 -24.88 -19.86 -0.67
N VAL A 701 -25.95 -20.04 0.08
CA VAL A 701 -26.15 -21.14 1.03
C VAL A 701 -27.32 -22.00 0.55
N ALA A 702 -27.07 -23.28 0.30
CA ALA A 702 -28.13 -24.23 0.01
C ALA A 702 -28.84 -24.65 1.31
N LEU A 703 -30.17 -24.51 1.33
CA LEU A 703 -30.97 -24.83 2.51
C LEU A 703 -31.44 -26.30 2.49
N PRO A 704 -31.59 -26.92 3.67
CA PRO A 704 -32.24 -28.22 3.77
C PRO A 704 -33.75 -28.10 3.48
N ASP A 705 -34.36 -29.21 3.03
CA ASP A 705 -35.81 -29.29 2.75
C ASP A 705 -36.62 -29.31 4.06
N THR A 706 -36.73 -28.12 4.66
CA THR A 706 -37.39 -27.84 5.92
C THR A 706 -38.28 -26.61 5.78
N SER A 707 -39.38 -26.58 6.54
CA SER A 707 -40.36 -25.48 6.51
C SER A 707 -39.81 -24.18 7.07
N ASP A 708 -38.90 -24.27 8.03
CA ASP A 708 -38.36 -23.16 8.79
C ASP A 708 -37.04 -23.54 9.43
N GLY A 709 -36.19 -22.54 9.65
CA GLY A 709 -34.90 -22.70 10.28
C GLY A 709 -34.14 -21.39 10.34
N SER A 710 -32.90 -21.45 10.79
CA SER A 710 -31.98 -20.31 10.78
C SER A 710 -30.61 -20.73 10.28
N ILE A 711 -29.88 -19.75 9.76
CA ILE A 711 -28.50 -19.89 9.33
C ILE A 711 -27.59 -18.94 10.11
N THR A 712 -26.38 -19.40 10.41
CA THR A 712 -25.33 -18.55 11.00
C THR A 712 -24.03 -18.76 10.24
N VAL A 713 -23.45 -17.67 9.75
CA VAL A 713 -22.17 -17.61 9.06
C VAL A 713 -21.07 -17.29 10.07
N ARG A 714 -19.96 -18.02 10.01
CA ARG A 714 -18.76 -17.81 10.82
C ARG A 714 -17.50 -17.99 10.02
N MET A 715 -16.52 -17.12 10.27
CA MET A 715 -15.17 -17.24 9.70
C MET A 715 -14.29 -18.13 10.56
N GLU A 716 -13.92 -19.31 10.06
CA GLU A 716 -13.16 -20.32 10.79
C GLU A 716 -11.83 -20.68 10.12
N MET A 717 -10.78 -19.95 10.51
CA MET A 717 -9.45 -20.15 9.95
C MET A 717 -8.86 -21.52 10.34
N PRO A 718 -8.16 -22.21 9.42
CA PRO A 718 -7.62 -23.53 9.69
C PRO A 718 -6.47 -23.51 10.71
N VAL A 719 -6.39 -24.54 11.55
CA VAL A 719 -5.40 -24.63 12.66
C VAL A 719 -3.95 -24.52 12.18
N PHE A 720 -3.63 -25.01 10.98
CA PHE A 720 -2.26 -24.95 10.46
C PHE A 720 -1.77 -23.51 10.20
N TYR A 721 -2.67 -22.53 10.01
CA TYR A 721 -2.29 -21.11 10.00
C TYR A 721 -1.72 -20.66 11.34
N ARG A 722 -2.38 -21.06 12.44
CA ARG A 722 -1.93 -20.77 13.80
C ARG A 722 -0.61 -21.48 14.12
N VAL A 723 -0.41 -22.70 13.62
CA VAL A 723 0.88 -23.39 13.72
C VAL A 723 1.98 -22.59 13.00
N GLY A 724 1.70 -22.06 11.80
CA GLY A 724 2.59 -21.14 11.08
C GLY A 724 2.95 -19.90 11.89
N ASP A 725 1.95 -19.27 12.51
CA ASP A 725 2.13 -18.10 13.39
C ASP A 725 3.11 -18.41 14.54
N CYS A 726 2.87 -19.52 15.25
CA CYS A 726 3.71 -19.94 16.36
C CYS A 726 5.15 -20.25 15.93
N ILE A 727 5.34 -20.90 14.78
CA ILE A 727 6.68 -21.20 14.25
C ILE A 727 7.41 -19.91 13.89
N SER A 728 6.76 -18.99 13.17
CA SER A 728 7.37 -17.72 12.78
C SER A 728 7.71 -16.86 13.98
N LEU A 729 6.83 -16.77 14.98
CA LEU A 729 7.11 -16.05 16.23
C LEU A 729 8.28 -16.68 16.99
N THR A 730 8.32 -18.01 17.10
CA THR A 730 9.42 -18.72 17.76
C THR A 730 10.74 -18.50 17.02
N ALA A 731 10.74 -18.58 15.69
CA ALA A 731 11.92 -18.32 14.87
C ALA A 731 12.44 -16.89 15.05
N LEU A 732 11.53 -15.90 15.12
CA LEU A 732 11.88 -14.50 15.40
C LEU A 732 12.53 -14.36 16.79
N LEU A 733 11.91 -14.93 17.82
CA LEU A 733 12.42 -14.87 19.19
C LEU A 733 13.80 -15.54 19.32
N LEU A 734 14.02 -16.67 18.66
CA LEU A 734 15.31 -17.36 18.63
C LEU A 734 16.39 -16.55 17.91
N LEU A 735 16.06 -15.91 16.79
CA LEU A 735 17.01 -15.05 16.06
C LEU A 735 17.38 -13.80 16.85
N VAL A 736 16.41 -13.13 17.47
CA VAL A 736 16.67 -11.98 18.35
C VAL A 736 17.46 -12.41 19.58
N GLY A 737 17.05 -13.50 20.24
CA GLY A 737 17.72 -14.05 21.42
C GLY A 737 19.17 -14.43 21.14
N SER A 738 19.44 -15.11 20.02
CA SER A 738 20.80 -15.48 19.60
C SER A 738 21.65 -14.25 19.27
N ALA A 739 21.09 -13.23 18.60
CA ALA A 739 21.79 -11.98 18.33
C ALA A 739 22.19 -11.26 19.63
N VAL A 740 21.27 -11.19 20.61
CA VAL A 740 21.55 -10.60 21.93
C VAL A 740 22.60 -11.40 22.70
N TYR A 741 22.50 -12.74 22.70
CA TYR A 741 23.47 -13.62 23.36
C TYR A 741 24.87 -13.47 22.76
N LEU A 742 25.01 -13.50 21.44
CA LEU A 742 26.28 -13.31 20.74
C LEU A 742 26.87 -11.92 21.03
N HIS A 743 26.04 -10.88 21.08
CA HIS A 743 26.49 -9.54 21.45
C HIS A 743 27.02 -9.46 22.88
N ARG A 744 26.33 -10.10 23.84
CA ARG A 744 26.78 -10.17 25.25
C ARG A 744 28.09 -10.95 25.39
N ARG A 745 28.23 -12.08 24.70
CA ARG A 745 29.45 -12.90 24.74
C ARG A 745 30.65 -12.19 24.12
N HIS A 746 30.45 -11.46 23.02
CA HIS A 746 31.51 -10.64 22.43
C HIS A 746 31.97 -9.52 23.38
N LYS A 747 31.07 -8.94 24.18
CA LYS A 747 31.44 -7.97 25.21
C LYS A 747 32.17 -8.63 26.38
N ALA A 748 31.72 -9.79 26.84
CA ALA A 748 32.36 -10.51 27.95
C ALA A 748 33.77 -11.05 27.60
N GLY A 749 34.00 -11.40 26.33
CA GLY A 749 35.33 -11.81 25.84
C GLY A 749 36.33 -10.67 25.62
N GLN A 750 35.89 -9.41 25.71
CA GLN A 750 36.76 -8.23 25.76
C GLN A 750 37.10 -7.95 27.24
N VAL A 751 38.03 -8.73 27.81
CA VAL A 751 38.66 -8.38 29.09
C VAL A 751 39.31 -7.01 28.93
N PRO A 752 39.05 -6.02 29.79
CA PRO A 752 39.75 -4.75 29.73
C PRO A 752 41.21 -5.01 30.03
N ALA A 753 42.11 -4.58 29.14
CA ALA A 753 43.52 -4.41 29.48
C ALA A 753 43.60 -3.32 30.56
N GLN A 754 43.44 -3.71 31.82
CA GLN A 754 43.91 -2.96 32.96
C GLN A 754 45.40 -3.26 33.11
N GLU A 755 46.18 -2.19 33.02
CA GLU A 755 47.48 -1.94 33.66
C GLU A 755 48.19 -3.16 34.26
N VAL A 756 49.25 -3.60 33.57
CA VAL A 756 50.53 -4.02 34.18
C VAL A 756 51.63 -3.23 33.52
#